data_AF-A0A9E3FXJ2-F1
#
_entry.id   AF-A0A9E3FXJ2-F1
#
_cell.length_a   1.000
_cell.length_b   1.000
_cell.length_c   1.000
_cell.angle_alpha   90.00
_cell.angle_beta   90.00
_cell.angle_gamma   90.00
#
_symmetry.space_group_name_H-M   'P 1'
#
loop_
_entity.id
_entity.type
_entity.pdbx_description
1 polymer ?
#
loop_
_entity_poly.entity_id
_entity_poly.type
_entity_poly.pdbx_seq_one_letter_code
_entity_poly.pdbx_strand_id
1 'polypeptide(L)'
;MAESRARVAILGGGVSALSAAFALTEIDRKGEKYDITVYQLGWRLGGKTASGRNADYGQRIEEHGLHIWAGFYENAFTIMRIVLKALNRPSTHPMATIADAFKRQNRIFYSEKSGEQWQPWPFWFEPDADKSNFPGRDDLWAPDNVVPPLGELLRRAIAALIYGLNYYGEDWPGDHKIEAAIALAQMPHGQQIRFAKLSNSDATGHPLLSLASAASEGLNSHVASVRRTAEADTIALLRAYQGLVKQYLGTGGFKAGLRRILLLANLALCMLLGILENDCLTKGLEVLDRYEFMDFLRQQDPDGANNAIVTALYEYIFAYQNGSRDRPSVSACTAVQGLLRLFFTFKGAFFFKAVYGMGDTICTPLYQLLKQRGVKFEFFRRVTRLEPTPDGNEIGTILIDRQVELAEGLSEYYPLTPVNGFECWPSSPLWEQIKDGERLAALGYNFENSYGRPLPPVSGPELRLQLGQHFDQVILAIPVGALRQICEPLMVQQPAWADMIENLPTVRTQALQLWIRSEVKDLGGPYCDPLDQPPRETMGPIVTTCKPPFDTYSDMSQLLPAEAWGEPAPLSIAYFCAVMADHAAPDDASAAADKVKGDARDWMTSWLDTLWTNIGSDEQFRWDLLHSPRNLAGPARLDDQYWRANINPGDRYVLSLPGTLRHRMEPGKSGYANLYLAGDWTMVAEINAGCVEVAAMSGLAAASALSGVHIPIVSMKPQPDRIADLSPLPVTKPGYINYAGWNTLPPPPYFCNDTTYYTFLFPAGLCACQDFLDRSYNVVAGGQRFRVLLAQVFLNIVQSRKTGALTPPFSQQGTIAATDIGFWLLVGSYEPGGWLPTSVGFVPAYLFVDNAWSVIAARDVWGYPKYHAAISLPDTAPSWGPFEVSALAIAKFAPTEHASLQRMLKLSGTPSQPPSPADRPATAASAAALTAEFFKQACVGADAARLNQLTDHPDIPEFLTTPGGFPSRVFYLKQERSSDSVVTASYQRLLQGDLTVTNMKPGQFRLLSGNWSLELGDFDSHPFIRDLGLGTPTDGKLVLTTTLGFWAEIDFTVGMASPIA
;
A
#
# COMPACT_ATOMS: atom_id res chain seq x y z
N MET A 1 -45.56 -17.67 4.25
CA MET A 1 -45.54 -16.66 3.17
C MET A 1 -44.08 -16.31 2.98
N ALA A 2 -43.53 -16.44 1.76
CA ALA A 2 -42.17 -15.96 1.52
C ALA A 2 -42.16 -14.44 1.71
N GLU A 3 -41.26 -13.91 2.54
CA GLU A 3 -41.09 -12.46 2.68
C GLU A 3 -40.79 -11.85 1.31
N SER A 4 -41.50 -10.79 0.93
CA SER A 4 -41.24 -10.08 -0.32
C SER A 4 -39.90 -9.37 -0.25
N ARG A 5 -39.12 -9.41 -1.34
CA ARG A 5 -37.84 -8.68 -1.47
C ARG A 5 -38.03 -7.20 -1.18
N ALA A 6 -37.09 -6.59 -0.46
CA ALA A 6 -37.06 -5.15 -0.25
C ALA A 6 -36.69 -4.44 -1.57
N ARG A 7 -37.55 -3.53 -2.04
CA ARG A 7 -37.32 -2.74 -3.26
C ARG A 7 -36.39 -1.59 -2.95
N VAL A 8 -35.22 -1.55 -3.58
CA VAL A 8 -34.20 -0.52 -3.38
C VAL A 8 -34.14 0.39 -4.61
N ALA A 9 -34.48 1.67 -4.44
CA ALA A 9 -34.31 2.69 -5.46
C ALA A 9 -32.97 3.41 -5.29
N ILE A 10 -32.06 3.23 -6.23
CA ILE A 10 -30.77 3.94 -6.28
C ILE A 10 -30.90 5.09 -7.26
N LEU A 11 -30.68 6.32 -6.79
CA LEU A 11 -30.86 7.54 -7.56
C LEU A 11 -29.50 8.04 -8.04
N GLY A 12 -29.27 8.02 -9.36
CA GLY A 12 -27.98 8.28 -9.99
C GLY A 12 -27.22 6.99 -10.29
N GLY A 13 -26.33 7.03 -11.30
CA GLY A 13 -25.55 5.88 -11.78
C GLY A 13 -24.05 6.16 -11.90
N GLY A 14 -23.52 7.01 -11.02
CA GLY A 14 -22.08 7.19 -10.84
C GLY A 14 -21.41 6.04 -10.06
N VAL A 15 -20.10 6.14 -9.85
CA VAL A 15 -19.31 5.11 -9.15
C VAL A 15 -19.86 4.77 -7.76
N SER A 16 -20.34 5.74 -6.99
CA SER A 16 -20.93 5.49 -5.66
C SER A 16 -22.21 4.65 -5.72
N ALA A 17 -23.08 4.94 -6.70
CA ALA A 17 -24.29 4.17 -6.95
C ALA A 17 -23.99 2.73 -7.35
N LEU A 18 -23.05 2.54 -8.30
CA LEU A 18 -22.67 1.22 -8.78
C LEU A 18 -21.95 0.41 -7.71
N SER A 19 -21.14 1.06 -6.88
CA SER A 19 -20.49 0.43 -5.72
C SER A 19 -21.51 -0.03 -4.67
N ALA A 20 -22.55 0.77 -4.40
CA ALA A 20 -23.62 0.39 -3.49
C ALA A 20 -24.45 -0.78 -4.03
N ALA A 21 -24.84 -0.74 -5.31
CA ALA A 21 -25.53 -1.84 -5.98
C ALA A 21 -24.68 -3.12 -5.95
N PHE A 22 -23.39 -3.01 -6.28
CA PHE A 22 -22.44 -4.11 -6.23
C PHE A 22 -22.39 -4.75 -4.85
N ALA A 23 -22.17 -3.95 -3.81
CA ALA A 23 -22.11 -4.44 -2.43
C ALA A 23 -23.40 -5.12 -1.98
N LEU A 24 -24.57 -4.56 -2.29
CA LEU A 24 -25.85 -5.20 -1.99
C LEU A 24 -26.00 -6.56 -2.69
N THR A 25 -25.55 -6.67 -3.94
CA THR A 25 -25.54 -7.97 -4.65
C THR A 25 -24.46 -8.93 -4.14
N GLU A 26 -23.40 -8.45 -3.49
CA GLU A 26 -22.43 -9.31 -2.78
C GLU A 26 -23.01 -9.84 -1.46
N ILE A 27 -23.79 -9.03 -0.76
CA ILE A 27 -24.52 -9.43 0.46
C ILE A 27 -25.64 -10.43 0.12
N ASP A 28 -26.31 -10.21 -1.01
CA ASP A 28 -27.45 -10.99 -1.48
C ASP A 28 -27.17 -11.65 -2.84
N ARG A 29 -26.15 -12.52 -2.89
CA ARG A 29 -25.74 -13.18 -4.15
C ARG A 29 -26.83 -14.04 -4.79
N LYS A 30 -27.83 -14.49 -4.00
CA LYS A 30 -28.98 -15.25 -4.52
C LYS A 30 -30.12 -14.35 -5.01
N GLY A 31 -30.04 -13.04 -4.75
CA GLY A 31 -31.07 -12.07 -5.07
C GLY A 31 -32.38 -12.33 -4.31
N GLU A 32 -32.33 -12.88 -3.10
CA GLU A 32 -33.51 -13.27 -2.33
C GLU A 32 -34.02 -12.14 -1.42
N LYS A 33 -33.19 -11.13 -1.13
CA LYS A 33 -33.47 -10.04 -0.20
C LYS A 33 -33.80 -8.73 -0.88
N TYR A 34 -33.12 -8.39 -1.98
CA TYR A 34 -33.22 -7.07 -2.61
C TYR A 34 -33.74 -7.13 -4.06
N ASP A 35 -34.63 -6.19 -4.40
CA ASP A 35 -35.00 -5.86 -5.78
C ASP A 35 -34.48 -4.45 -6.09
N ILE A 36 -33.34 -4.36 -6.78
CA ILE A 36 -32.57 -3.12 -6.94
C ILE A 36 -32.86 -2.49 -8.30
N THR A 37 -33.23 -1.21 -8.31
CA THR A 37 -33.39 -0.40 -9.52
C THR A 37 -32.53 0.87 -9.45
N VAL A 38 -31.69 1.07 -10.46
CA VAL A 38 -30.86 2.26 -10.64
C VAL A 38 -31.56 3.22 -11.61
N TYR A 39 -31.88 4.43 -11.16
CA TYR A 39 -32.47 5.49 -11.97
C TYR A 39 -31.38 6.44 -12.46
N GLN A 40 -31.17 6.48 -13.78
CA GLN A 40 -30.08 7.23 -14.41
C GLN A 40 -30.60 8.35 -15.31
N LEU A 41 -29.99 9.53 -15.16
CA LEU A 41 -30.16 10.65 -16.09
C LEU A 41 -29.54 10.30 -17.45
N GLY A 42 -30.25 10.56 -18.55
CA GLY A 42 -29.71 10.31 -19.89
C GLY A 42 -29.46 8.82 -20.18
N TRP A 43 -28.49 8.52 -21.04
CA TRP A 43 -28.35 7.21 -21.69
C TRP A 43 -27.17 6.37 -21.19
N ARG A 44 -26.29 6.93 -20.35
CA ARG A 44 -25.06 6.26 -19.91
C ARG A 44 -24.77 6.40 -18.43
N LEU A 45 -24.00 5.46 -17.90
CA LEU A 45 -23.55 5.43 -16.50
C LEU A 45 -22.17 6.11 -16.35
N GLY A 46 -21.75 6.28 -15.10
CA GLY A 46 -20.40 6.71 -14.73
C GLY A 46 -20.32 8.06 -14.04
N GLY A 47 -21.36 8.89 -14.13
CA GLY A 47 -21.33 10.23 -13.54
C GLY A 47 -20.12 11.02 -14.05
N LYS A 48 -19.31 11.57 -13.14
CA LYS A 48 -18.08 12.30 -13.49
C LYS A 48 -17.03 11.42 -14.19
N THR A 49 -17.11 10.10 -14.07
CA THR A 49 -16.22 9.14 -14.77
C THR A 49 -16.78 8.68 -16.12
N ALA A 50 -17.92 9.23 -16.56
CA ALA A 50 -18.51 8.86 -17.84
C ALA A 50 -17.57 9.23 -19.00
N SER A 51 -17.46 8.29 -19.93
CA SER A 51 -16.82 8.46 -21.24
C SER A 51 -17.80 8.09 -22.34
N GLY A 52 -17.54 8.52 -23.57
CA GLY A 52 -18.35 8.18 -24.73
C GLY A 52 -17.52 7.86 -25.96
N ARG A 53 -17.98 6.92 -26.77
CA ARG A 53 -17.42 6.60 -28.09
C ARG A 53 -18.07 7.44 -29.16
N ASN A 54 -17.29 8.28 -29.82
CA ASN A 54 -17.79 9.12 -30.89
C ASN A 54 -17.59 8.44 -32.25
N ALA A 55 -18.67 7.87 -32.78
CA ALA A 55 -18.68 7.15 -34.05
C ALA A 55 -18.28 8.03 -35.25
N ASP A 56 -18.60 9.32 -35.23
CA ASP A 56 -18.26 10.26 -36.32
C ASP A 56 -16.75 10.52 -36.42
N TYR A 57 -16.01 10.21 -35.35
CA TYR A 57 -14.56 10.42 -35.25
C TYR A 57 -13.86 9.11 -34.86
N GLY A 58 -14.13 8.03 -35.57
CA GLY A 58 -13.39 6.77 -35.42
C GLY A 58 -13.55 6.11 -34.06
N GLN A 59 -14.73 6.20 -33.45
CA GLN A 59 -14.99 5.65 -32.10
C GLN A 59 -14.02 6.17 -31.03
N ARG A 60 -13.52 7.40 -31.20
CA ARG A 60 -12.63 8.03 -30.22
C ARG A 60 -13.30 8.15 -28.85
N ILE A 61 -12.49 8.13 -27.81
CA ILE A 61 -12.96 8.20 -26.41
C ILE A 61 -13.04 9.67 -26.00
N GLU A 62 -14.25 10.15 -25.74
CA GLU A 62 -14.50 11.49 -25.23
C GLU A 62 -14.85 11.41 -23.73
N GLU A 63 -13.98 11.97 -22.87
CA GLU A 63 -14.16 11.88 -21.41
C GLU A 63 -14.66 13.19 -20.81
N HIS A 64 -15.27 13.10 -19.62
CA HIS A 64 -15.62 14.27 -18.81
C HIS A 64 -14.39 15.13 -18.44
N GLY A 65 -13.22 14.50 -18.25
CA GLY A 65 -11.96 15.12 -17.88
C GLY A 65 -10.88 14.06 -17.68
N LEU A 66 -9.66 14.49 -17.36
CA LEU A 66 -8.56 13.56 -17.10
C LEU A 66 -8.77 12.85 -15.75
N HIS A 67 -8.80 11.52 -15.77
CA HIS A 67 -8.86 10.71 -14.57
C HIS A 67 -7.71 9.72 -14.52
N ILE A 68 -7.07 9.63 -13.36
CA ILE A 68 -5.94 8.75 -13.09
C ILE A 68 -6.14 8.19 -11.69
N TRP A 69 -5.99 6.88 -11.51
CA TRP A 69 -6.18 6.24 -10.22
C TRP A 69 -4.87 6.26 -9.43
N ALA A 70 -4.90 6.70 -8.18
CA ALA A 70 -3.74 6.61 -7.31
C ALA A 70 -3.50 5.17 -6.87
N GLY A 71 -2.24 4.80 -6.69
CA GLY A 71 -1.88 3.46 -6.23
C GLY A 71 -2.35 3.11 -4.82
N PHE A 72 -2.97 4.04 -4.08
CA PHE A 72 -3.58 3.77 -2.79
C PHE A 72 -5.10 3.50 -2.86
N TYR A 73 -5.72 3.51 -4.05
CA TYR A 73 -7.17 3.35 -4.25
C TYR A 73 -7.64 1.89 -3.99
N GLU A 74 -7.55 1.46 -2.74
CA GLU A 74 -7.81 0.09 -2.28
C GLU A 74 -9.24 -0.38 -2.55
N ASN A 75 -10.23 0.47 -2.25
CA ASN A 75 -11.64 0.08 -2.30
C ASN A 75 -12.14 0.04 -3.75
N ALA A 76 -11.79 1.03 -4.57
CA ALA A 76 -12.15 1.04 -5.98
C ALA A 76 -11.49 -0.14 -6.74
N PHE A 77 -10.21 -0.43 -6.48
CA PHE A 77 -9.56 -1.61 -7.06
C PHE A 77 -10.15 -2.92 -6.53
N THR A 78 -10.53 -3.03 -5.25
CA THR A 78 -11.20 -4.22 -4.71
C THR A 78 -12.47 -4.55 -5.50
N ILE A 79 -13.32 -3.55 -5.76
CA ILE A 79 -14.53 -3.72 -6.57
C ILE A 79 -14.17 -4.23 -7.96
N MET A 80 -13.22 -3.57 -8.64
CA MET A 80 -12.84 -3.96 -10.00
C MET A 80 -12.26 -5.37 -10.09
N ARG A 81 -11.42 -5.77 -9.14
CA ARG A 81 -10.85 -7.13 -9.08
C ARG A 81 -11.93 -8.19 -8.94
N ILE A 82 -12.88 -7.98 -8.01
CA ILE A 82 -14.00 -8.91 -7.80
C ILE A 82 -14.91 -8.94 -9.04
N VAL A 83 -15.21 -7.80 -9.63
CA VAL A 83 -16.08 -7.71 -10.81
C VAL A 83 -15.47 -8.46 -12.00
N LEU A 84 -14.20 -8.20 -12.33
CA LEU A 84 -13.52 -8.86 -13.44
C LEU A 84 -13.42 -10.38 -13.20
N LYS A 85 -13.12 -10.79 -11.97
CA LYS A 85 -13.10 -12.21 -11.56
C LYS A 85 -14.48 -12.85 -11.71
N ALA A 86 -15.55 -12.17 -11.30
CA ALA A 86 -16.91 -12.69 -11.34
C ALA A 86 -17.45 -12.82 -12.78
N LEU A 87 -17.07 -11.91 -13.68
CA LEU A 87 -17.42 -11.99 -15.09
C LEU A 87 -16.72 -13.15 -15.81
N ASN A 88 -15.59 -13.64 -15.26
CA ASN A 88 -14.85 -14.82 -15.73
C ASN A 88 -14.69 -14.88 -17.26
N ARG A 89 -14.28 -13.74 -17.84
CA ARG A 89 -14.11 -13.59 -19.29
C ARG A 89 -12.96 -14.48 -19.79
N PRO A 90 -13.02 -14.99 -21.03
CA PRO A 90 -11.92 -15.77 -21.59
C PRO A 90 -10.65 -14.92 -21.67
N SER A 91 -9.47 -15.56 -21.59
CA SER A 91 -8.18 -14.85 -21.66
C SER A 91 -7.94 -14.12 -22.99
N THR A 92 -8.71 -14.43 -24.04
CA THR A 92 -8.71 -13.71 -25.31
C THR A 92 -9.51 -12.40 -25.28
N HIS A 93 -10.30 -12.16 -24.23
CA HIS A 93 -11.10 -10.95 -24.10
C HIS A 93 -10.18 -9.75 -23.77
N PRO A 94 -10.35 -8.58 -24.42
CA PRO A 94 -9.47 -7.42 -24.30
C PRO A 94 -9.30 -6.87 -22.86
N MET A 95 -10.28 -7.11 -22.00
CA MET A 95 -10.27 -6.74 -20.57
C MET A 95 -10.70 -7.93 -19.70
N ALA A 96 -9.84 -8.94 -19.58
CA ALA A 96 -10.08 -10.14 -18.77
C ALA A 96 -9.56 -9.97 -17.33
N THR A 97 -8.40 -9.33 -17.16
CA THR A 97 -7.71 -9.16 -15.88
C THR A 97 -7.57 -7.68 -15.50
N ILE A 98 -7.19 -7.42 -14.24
CA ILE A 98 -6.94 -6.06 -13.77
C ILE A 98 -5.76 -5.39 -14.52
N ALA A 99 -4.78 -6.16 -14.98
CA ALA A 99 -3.63 -5.68 -15.75
C ALA A 99 -3.98 -5.34 -17.22
N ASP A 100 -5.10 -5.88 -17.72
CA ASP A 100 -5.66 -5.51 -19.01
C ASP A 100 -6.47 -4.21 -18.90
N ALA A 101 -7.12 -3.99 -17.76
CA ALA A 101 -7.93 -2.81 -17.48
C ALA A 101 -7.08 -1.56 -17.18
N PHE A 102 -5.96 -1.72 -16.45
CA PHE A 102 -5.14 -0.62 -15.97
C PHE A 102 -3.65 -0.79 -16.30
N LYS A 103 -3.01 0.30 -16.71
CA LYS A 103 -1.56 0.39 -16.92
C LYS A 103 -0.91 1.26 -15.86
N ARG A 104 0.28 0.84 -15.44
CA ARG A 104 1.09 1.49 -14.39
C ARG A 104 1.69 2.79 -14.90
N GLN A 105 1.68 3.81 -14.06
CA GLN A 105 2.33 5.10 -14.28
C GLN A 105 3.15 5.47 -13.05
N ASN A 106 4.47 5.54 -13.24
CA ASN A 106 5.44 5.82 -12.18
C ASN A 106 6.28 7.07 -12.44
N ARG A 107 6.06 7.71 -13.60
CA ARG A 107 6.76 8.93 -13.98
C ARG A 107 5.77 10.08 -14.01
N ILE A 108 6.03 11.11 -13.20
CA ILE A 108 5.26 12.36 -13.23
C ILE A 108 6.22 13.53 -13.33
N PHE A 109 5.72 14.65 -13.83
CA PHE A 109 6.47 15.88 -13.95
C PHE A 109 5.68 17.01 -13.30
N TYR A 110 6.40 17.87 -12.59
CA TYR A 110 5.92 19.21 -12.28
C TYR A 110 6.60 20.19 -13.22
N SER A 111 5.85 21.16 -13.73
CA SER A 111 6.43 22.30 -14.44
C SER A 111 6.78 23.40 -13.45
N GLU A 112 8.06 23.68 -13.31
CA GLU A 112 8.57 24.66 -12.36
C GLU A 112 9.05 25.91 -13.10
N LYS A 113 8.58 27.07 -12.65
CA LYS A 113 9.09 28.35 -13.18
C LYS A 113 10.36 28.75 -12.44
N SER A 114 11.47 28.87 -13.16
CA SER A 114 12.76 29.39 -12.67
C SER A 114 13.16 30.61 -13.49
N GLY A 115 13.07 31.80 -12.90
CA GLY A 115 13.19 33.06 -13.65
C GLY A 115 12.07 33.21 -14.67
N GLU A 116 12.42 33.42 -15.94
CA GLU A 116 11.46 33.48 -17.06
C GLU A 116 11.20 32.11 -17.73
N GLN A 117 12.00 31.09 -17.40
CA GLN A 117 11.93 29.78 -18.05
C GLN A 117 11.10 28.78 -17.24
N TRP A 118 10.38 27.93 -17.97
CA TRP A 118 9.71 26.76 -17.42
C TRP A 118 10.62 25.54 -17.54
N GLN A 119 10.79 24.80 -16.45
CA GLN A 119 11.71 23.67 -16.38
C GLN A 119 10.97 22.42 -15.90
N PRO A 120 11.31 21.23 -16.44
CA PRO A 120 10.76 19.98 -15.95
C PRO A 120 11.33 19.65 -14.56
N TRP A 121 10.46 19.23 -13.66
CA TRP A 121 10.83 18.56 -12.42
C TRP A 121 10.31 17.12 -12.45
N PRO A 122 11.14 16.16 -12.87
CA PRO A 122 10.75 14.75 -12.96
C PRO A 122 10.69 14.11 -11.58
N PHE A 123 9.70 13.24 -11.40
CA PHE A 123 9.64 12.28 -10.30
C PHE A 123 9.50 10.87 -10.88
N TRP A 124 10.37 10.00 -10.42
CA TRP A 124 10.32 8.58 -10.71
C TRP A 124 10.06 7.81 -9.41
N PHE A 125 8.98 7.05 -9.38
CA PHE A 125 8.67 6.14 -8.30
C PHE A 125 8.99 4.73 -8.76
N GLU A 126 9.92 4.06 -8.09
CA GLU A 126 10.31 2.71 -8.50
C GLU A 126 9.08 1.77 -8.48
N PRO A 127 8.75 1.08 -9.59
CA PRO A 127 7.67 0.10 -9.60
C PRO A 127 7.97 -1.05 -8.64
N ASP A 128 6.91 -1.68 -8.13
CA ASP A 128 7.08 -2.95 -7.43
C ASP A 128 7.70 -3.99 -8.37
N ALA A 129 8.64 -4.78 -7.84
CA ALA A 129 9.29 -5.86 -8.60
C ALA A 129 8.28 -6.90 -9.13
N ASP A 130 7.20 -7.12 -8.38
CA ASP A 130 6.09 -7.96 -8.81
C ASP A 130 5.10 -7.17 -9.68
N LYS A 131 5.17 -7.39 -11.00
CA LYS A 131 4.26 -6.79 -11.99
C LYS A 131 2.81 -7.25 -11.85
N SER A 132 2.51 -8.26 -11.03
CA SER A 132 1.15 -8.69 -10.69
C SER A 132 0.56 -7.93 -9.49
N ASN A 133 1.36 -7.14 -8.77
CA ASN A 133 0.89 -6.41 -7.59
C ASN A 133 0.03 -5.20 -7.98
N PHE A 134 -1.28 -5.24 -7.68
CA PHE A 134 -2.22 -4.13 -7.85
C PHE A 134 -2.90 -3.87 -6.50
N PRO A 135 -3.38 -2.65 -6.24
CA PRO A 135 -4.15 -2.37 -5.02
C PRO A 135 -5.44 -3.20 -4.95
N GLY A 136 -6.07 -3.21 -3.78
CA GLY A 136 -7.34 -3.90 -3.54
C GLY A 136 -7.22 -5.39 -3.23
N ARG A 137 -8.37 -5.99 -2.94
CA ARG A 137 -8.53 -7.39 -2.51
C ARG A 137 -9.35 -8.19 -3.54
N ASP A 138 -9.17 -9.51 -3.55
CA ASP A 138 -9.95 -10.43 -4.40
C ASP A 138 -11.26 -10.92 -3.76
N ASP A 139 -11.53 -10.47 -2.54
CA ASP A 139 -12.76 -10.71 -1.79
C ASP A 139 -13.10 -9.46 -0.95
N LEU A 140 -14.38 -9.06 -0.97
CA LEU A 140 -14.89 -7.90 -0.25
C LEU A 140 -14.73 -8.07 1.27
N TRP A 141 -14.78 -9.31 1.74
CA TRP A 141 -14.78 -9.67 3.17
C TRP A 141 -13.38 -9.99 3.74
N ALA A 142 -12.35 -10.05 2.90
CA ALA A 142 -10.99 -10.43 3.32
C ALA A 142 -10.39 -9.41 4.31
N PRO A 143 -9.69 -9.83 5.38
CA PRO A 143 -9.19 -8.92 6.42
C PRO A 143 -7.93 -8.12 6.03
N ASP A 144 -7.32 -8.38 4.87
CA ASP A 144 -5.86 -8.21 4.69
C ASP A 144 -5.32 -6.87 4.17
N ASN A 145 -6.06 -5.76 4.22
CA ASN A 145 -5.51 -4.44 3.85
C ASN A 145 -5.89 -3.38 4.87
N VAL A 146 -5.07 -3.20 5.92
CA VAL A 146 -5.23 -2.12 6.89
C VAL A 146 -4.23 -1.00 6.56
N VAL A 147 -4.71 0.25 6.53
CA VAL A 147 -3.82 1.41 6.40
C VAL A 147 -2.94 1.49 7.64
N PRO A 148 -1.61 1.66 7.52
CA PRO A 148 -0.75 1.80 8.69
C PRO A 148 -1.21 2.92 9.62
N PRO A 149 -1.08 2.77 10.95
CA PRO A 149 -1.42 3.82 11.90
C PRO A 149 -0.62 5.10 11.61
N LEU A 150 -1.16 6.26 12.00
CA LEU A 150 -0.53 7.55 11.73
C LEU A 150 0.93 7.61 12.18
N GLY A 151 1.28 7.10 13.37
CA GLY A 151 2.66 7.08 13.84
C GLY A 151 3.62 6.29 12.93
N GLU A 152 3.17 5.19 12.33
CA GLU A 152 3.95 4.45 11.33
C GLU A 152 4.10 5.22 10.02
N LEU A 153 3.07 5.95 9.57
CA LEU A 153 3.18 6.82 8.40
C LEU A 153 4.16 7.98 8.65
N LEU A 154 4.17 8.56 9.86
CA LEU A 154 5.17 9.56 10.25
C LEU A 154 6.58 8.98 10.25
N ARG A 155 6.76 7.74 10.73
CA ARG A 155 8.04 7.03 10.66
C ARG A 155 8.57 6.94 9.24
N ARG A 156 7.73 6.46 8.31
CA ARG A 156 8.07 6.30 6.90
C ARG A 156 8.43 7.64 6.26
N ALA A 157 7.69 8.69 6.60
CA ALA A 157 7.97 10.05 6.12
C ALA A 157 9.32 10.59 6.62
N ILE A 158 9.66 10.36 7.90
CA ILE A 158 10.95 10.77 8.46
C ILE A 158 12.09 9.97 7.82
N ALA A 159 11.92 8.66 7.61
CA ALA A 159 12.91 7.83 6.93
C ALA A 159 13.15 8.31 5.48
N ALA A 160 12.09 8.62 4.75
CA ALA A 160 12.18 9.14 3.39
C ALA A 160 12.88 10.51 3.34
N LEU A 161 12.60 11.40 4.30
CA LEU A 161 13.29 12.68 4.46
C LEU A 161 14.80 12.49 4.62
N ILE A 162 15.22 11.59 5.51
CA ILE A 162 16.64 11.30 5.78
C ILE A 162 17.31 10.69 4.54
N TYR A 163 16.65 9.73 3.89
CA TYR A 163 17.16 9.12 2.67
C TYR A 163 17.39 10.16 1.58
N GLY A 164 16.42 11.06 1.36
CA GLY A 164 16.52 12.13 0.37
C GLY A 164 17.70 13.06 0.63
N LEU A 165 17.89 13.49 1.88
CA LEU A 165 19.03 14.35 2.26
C LEU A 165 20.37 13.65 2.04
N ASN A 166 20.47 12.35 2.35
CA ASN A 166 21.69 11.57 2.14
C ASN A 166 22.00 11.36 0.65
N TYR A 167 20.98 11.12 -0.18
CA TYR A 167 21.14 10.90 -1.62
C TYR A 167 21.83 12.08 -2.31
N TYR A 168 21.54 13.31 -1.89
CA TYR A 168 22.17 14.53 -2.41
C TYR A 168 23.35 15.01 -1.57
N GLY A 169 23.88 14.17 -0.68
CA GLY A 169 24.97 14.53 0.24
C GLY A 169 26.25 14.98 -0.45
N GLU A 170 26.55 14.49 -1.66
CA GLU A 170 27.73 14.91 -2.46
C GLU A 170 27.59 16.30 -3.06
N ASP A 171 26.35 16.73 -3.34
CA ASP A 171 26.06 18.08 -3.81
C ASP A 171 25.93 19.08 -2.65
N TRP A 172 25.97 18.60 -1.39
CA TRP A 172 25.84 19.40 -0.18
C TRP A 172 27.11 20.24 0.05
N PRO A 173 27.01 21.58 0.26
CA PRO A 173 28.18 22.46 0.41
C PRO A 173 29.05 22.21 1.66
N GLY A 174 28.47 21.60 2.70
CA GLY A 174 29.11 21.28 3.97
C GLY A 174 29.11 19.79 4.30
N ASP A 175 29.35 19.44 5.57
CA ASP A 175 29.14 18.08 6.08
C ASP A 175 27.82 18.04 6.85
N HIS A 176 26.75 17.61 6.17
CA HIS A 176 25.41 17.50 6.72
C HIS A 176 25.35 16.68 8.02
N LYS A 177 26.28 15.74 8.24
CA LYS A 177 26.35 14.93 9.48
C LYS A 177 26.93 15.73 10.63
N ILE A 178 27.99 16.52 10.38
CA ILE A 178 28.57 17.42 11.38
C ILE A 178 27.57 18.50 11.75
N GLU A 179 26.86 19.05 10.77
CA GLU A 179 25.85 20.09 10.99
C GLU A 179 24.66 19.58 11.78
N ALA A 180 24.20 18.36 11.50
CA ALA A 180 23.15 17.75 12.28
C ALA A 180 23.62 17.37 13.70
N ALA A 181 24.89 17.02 13.90
CA ALA A 181 25.48 16.85 15.22
C ALA A 181 25.57 18.18 16.01
N ILE A 182 25.87 19.29 15.34
CA ILE A 182 25.83 20.65 15.93
C ILE A 182 24.40 21.00 16.34
N ALA A 183 23.41 20.70 15.49
CA ALA A 183 22.01 20.96 15.80
C ALA A 183 21.51 20.11 16.99
N LEU A 184 21.93 18.84 17.09
CA LEU A 184 21.69 17.99 18.27
C LEU A 184 22.34 18.57 19.54
N ALA A 185 23.55 19.12 19.43
CA ALA A 185 24.26 19.72 20.57
C ALA A 185 23.61 21.01 21.11
N GLN A 186 22.70 21.63 20.35
CA GLN A 186 21.94 22.80 20.77
C GLN A 186 20.62 22.47 21.48
N MET A 187 20.24 21.18 21.58
CA MET A 187 18.99 20.75 22.24
C MET A 187 19.03 20.91 23.77
N PRO A 188 17.88 20.95 24.47
CA PRO A 188 17.83 20.89 25.94
C PRO A 188 18.60 19.69 26.52
N HIS A 189 19.30 19.89 27.64
CA HIS A 189 20.20 18.89 28.22
C HIS A 189 19.53 17.53 28.51
N GLY A 190 18.27 17.53 28.97
CA GLY A 190 17.51 16.30 29.18
C GLY A 190 17.22 15.50 27.90
N GLN A 191 17.08 16.20 26.76
CA GLN A 191 16.93 15.58 25.43
C GLN A 191 18.28 15.10 24.90
N GLN A 192 19.34 15.88 25.07
CA GLN A 192 20.71 15.46 24.73
C GLN A 192 21.10 14.15 25.42
N ILE A 193 20.79 13.99 26.72
CA ILE A 193 21.09 12.75 27.47
C ILE A 193 20.29 11.55 26.93
N ARG A 194 19.00 11.74 26.61
CA ARG A 194 18.17 10.68 26.02
C ARG A 194 18.66 10.30 24.63
N PHE A 195 18.98 11.30 23.82
CA PHE A 195 19.49 11.12 22.47
C PHE A 195 20.90 10.52 22.43
N ALA A 196 21.77 10.86 23.38
CA ALA A 196 23.08 10.22 23.54
C ALA A 196 22.98 8.74 23.98
N LYS A 197 21.90 8.37 24.69
CA LYS A 197 21.61 6.95 25.01
C LYS A 197 21.11 6.18 23.78
N LEU A 198 20.36 6.84 22.90
CA LEU A 198 19.84 6.29 21.65
C LEU A 198 20.88 6.23 20.53
N SER A 199 21.85 7.15 20.51
CA SER A 199 22.95 7.15 19.54
C SER A 199 24.01 6.07 19.82
N ASN A 200 24.03 5.53 21.03
CA ASN A 200 24.95 4.47 21.45
C ASN A 200 24.41 3.05 21.18
N SER A 201 23.21 2.90 20.59
CA SER A 201 22.55 1.60 20.43
C SER A 201 22.28 1.12 18.99
N ASP A 202 22.54 1.89 17.92
CA ASP A 202 22.18 1.47 16.54
C ASP A 202 23.19 1.86 15.44
N ALA A 203 23.51 0.91 14.55
CA ALA A 203 24.51 1.00 13.48
C ALA A 203 23.96 1.36 12.09
N THR A 204 23.05 2.34 12.00
CA THR A 204 22.59 2.85 10.70
C THR A 204 23.51 3.94 10.11
N GLY A 205 24.61 4.26 10.81
CA GLY A 205 25.61 5.25 10.37
C GLY A 205 25.16 6.72 10.42
N HIS A 206 23.89 7.00 10.75
CA HIS A 206 23.37 8.36 10.91
C HIS A 206 22.64 8.52 12.25
N PRO A 207 23.16 9.34 13.20
CA PRO A 207 22.58 9.50 14.53
C PRO A 207 21.08 9.79 14.50
N LEU A 208 20.64 10.58 13.52
CA LEU A 208 19.25 11.01 13.43
C LEU A 208 18.28 9.94 12.90
N LEU A 209 18.76 8.91 12.21
CA LEU A 209 17.92 7.78 11.80
C LEU A 209 17.64 6.87 12.99
N SER A 210 18.65 6.60 13.83
CA SER A 210 18.49 5.89 15.11
C SER A 210 17.57 6.67 16.06
N LEU A 211 17.71 7.99 16.13
CA LEU A 211 16.86 8.87 16.92
C LEU A 211 15.40 8.89 16.42
N ALA A 212 15.19 8.96 15.11
CA ALA A 212 13.87 8.90 14.49
C ALA A 212 13.19 7.55 14.68
N SER A 213 13.93 6.44 14.55
CA SER A 213 13.43 5.09 14.76
C SER A 213 12.98 4.88 16.20
N ALA A 214 13.84 5.23 17.17
CA ALA A 214 13.55 5.11 18.59
C ALA A 214 12.40 6.03 19.05
N ALA A 215 12.34 7.26 18.55
CA ALA A 215 11.22 8.15 18.83
C ALA A 215 9.91 7.61 18.21
N SER A 216 9.99 7.03 17.01
CA SER A 216 8.82 6.48 16.32
C SER A 216 8.20 5.24 16.98
N GLU A 217 8.99 4.35 17.59
CA GLU A 217 8.43 3.25 18.38
C GLU A 217 7.57 3.78 19.53
N GLY A 218 8.00 4.89 20.14
CA GLY A 218 7.25 5.58 21.18
C GLY A 218 5.98 6.29 20.67
N LEU A 219 5.95 6.79 19.43
CA LEU A 219 4.76 7.45 18.85
C LEU A 219 3.55 6.51 18.75
N ASN A 220 3.80 5.22 18.51
CA ASN A 220 2.77 4.19 18.45
C ASN A 220 2.42 3.60 19.82
N SER A 221 3.03 4.07 20.91
CA SER A 221 2.81 3.52 22.24
C SER A 221 1.39 3.79 22.76
N HIS A 222 0.77 2.75 23.33
CA HIS A 222 -0.49 2.87 24.07
C HIS A 222 -0.32 3.56 25.43
N VAL A 223 0.91 3.72 25.90
CA VAL A 223 1.22 4.40 27.17
C VAL A 223 1.36 5.91 26.92
N ALA A 224 0.39 6.69 27.40
CA ALA A 224 0.29 8.13 27.11
C ALA A 224 1.55 8.93 27.49
N SER A 225 2.23 8.60 28.59
CA SER A 225 3.47 9.27 29.00
C SER A 225 4.65 8.96 28.08
N VAL A 226 4.74 7.72 27.59
CA VAL A 226 5.76 7.29 26.62
C VAL A 226 5.53 8.00 25.29
N ARG A 227 4.30 8.00 24.79
CA ARG A 227 3.94 8.69 23.55
C ARG A 227 4.23 10.20 23.61
N ARG A 228 3.83 10.89 24.68
CA ARG A 228 4.11 12.34 24.84
C ARG A 228 5.61 12.65 24.88
N THR A 229 6.39 11.78 25.52
CA THR A 229 7.85 11.94 25.57
C THR A 229 8.44 11.77 24.17
N ALA A 230 8.01 10.74 23.45
CA ALA A 230 8.41 10.48 22.07
C ALA A 230 7.99 11.60 21.10
N GLU A 231 6.79 12.16 21.24
CA GLU A 231 6.33 13.33 20.49
C GLU A 231 7.23 14.54 20.72
N ALA A 232 7.50 14.87 21.99
CA ALA A 232 8.35 16.01 22.34
C ALA A 232 9.80 15.87 21.82
N ASP A 233 10.34 14.65 21.90
CA ASP A 233 11.67 14.35 21.38
C ASP A 233 11.68 14.38 19.84
N THR A 234 10.65 13.84 19.17
CA THR A 234 10.51 13.93 17.70
C THR A 234 10.39 15.38 17.23
N ILE A 235 9.59 16.22 17.90
CA ILE A 235 9.44 17.64 17.56
C ILE A 235 10.79 18.35 17.64
N ALA A 236 11.55 18.15 18.73
CA ALA A 236 12.87 18.76 18.89
C ALA A 236 13.82 18.37 17.75
N LEU A 237 13.81 17.09 17.35
CA LEU A 237 14.61 16.57 16.24
C LEU A 237 14.25 17.24 14.91
N LEU A 238 12.96 17.29 14.58
CA LEU A 238 12.48 17.87 13.33
C LEU A 238 12.73 19.38 13.28
N ARG A 239 12.60 20.11 14.41
CA ARG A 239 12.94 21.54 14.48
C ARG A 239 14.41 21.82 14.20
N ALA A 240 15.31 21.00 14.74
CA ALA A 240 16.74 21.10 14.47
C ALA A 240 17.02 20.96 12.96
N TYR A 241 16.42 19.97 12.30
CA TYR A 241 16.53 19.78 10.85
C TYR A 241 15.91 20.91 10.04
N GLN A 242 14.75 21.41 10.47
CA GLN A 242 14.08 22.52 9.80
C GLN A 242 14.97 23.76 9.81
N GLY A 243 15.66 24.04 10.93
CA GLY A 243 16.65 25.12 11.01
C GLY A 243 17.75 24.97 9.95
N LEU A 244 18.30 23.76 9.81
CA LEU A 244 19.33 23.44 8.82
C LEU A 244 18.82 23.64 7.38
N VAL A 245 17.70 23.00 7.03
CA VAL A 245 17.11 23.08 5.69
C VAL A 245 16.81 24.53 5.29
N LYS A 246 16.28 25.33 6.23
CA LYS A 246 16.00 26.77 6.02
C LYS A 246 17.28 27.58 5.80
N GLN A 247 18.33 27.32 6.58
CA GLN A 247 19.62 27.98 6.40
C GLN A 247 20.13 27.75 4.97
N TYR A 248 20.10 26.51 4.49
CA TYR A 248 20.52 26.18 3.14
C TYR A 248 19.65 26.84 2.08
N LEU A 249 18.33 26.70 2.16
CA LEU A 249 17.40 27.35 1.22
C LEU A 249 17.63 28.88 1.12
N GLY A 250 18.01 29.54 2.22
CA GLY A 250 18.33 30.97 2.25
C GLY A 250 19.67 31.37 1.59
N THR A 251 20.63 30.45 1.42
CA THR A 251 21.94 30.75 0.81
C THR A 251 21.92 30.74 -0.73
N GLY A 252 21.01 29.98 -1.35
CA GLY A 252 20.85 29.91 -2.80
C GLY A 252 22.04 29.29 -3.56
N GLY A 253 22.00 29.32 -4.90
CA GLY A 253 23.13 28.92 -5.76
C GLY A 253 23.36 27.41 -5.94
N PHE A 254 22.49 26.55 -5.42
CA PHE A 254 22.62 25.09 -5.59
C PHE A 254 22.23 24.60 -6.98
N LYS A 255 22.75 23.43 -7.35
CA LYS A 255 22.20 22.64 -8.46
C LYS A 255 20.71 22.38 -8.22
N ALA A 256 19.94 22.28 -9.31
CA ALA A 256 18.50 22.12 -9.25
C ALA A 256 18.05 20.91 -8.42
N GLY A 257 18.77 19.78 -8.48
CA GLY A 257 18.49 18.57 -7.69
C GLY A 257 18.53 18.83 -6.18
N LEU A 258 19.61 19.42 -5.68
CA LEU A 258 19.75 19.75 -4.25
C LEU A 258 18.69 20.78 -3.79
N ARG A 259 18.43 21.83 -4.58
CA ARG A 259 17.37 22.79 -4.23
C ARG A 259 16.00 22.11 -4.11
N ARG A 260 15.67 21.24 -5.06
CA ARG A 260 14.40 20.51 -5.12
C ARG A 260 14.22 19.56 -3.93
N ILE A 261 15.26 18.83 -3.53
CA ILE A 261 15.18 17.96 -2.35
C ILE A 261 15.07 18.78 -1.05
N LEU A 262 15.72 19.94 -0.97
CA LEU A 262 15.57 20.84 0.19
C LEU A 262 14.14 21.40 0.30
N LEU A 263 13.48 21.73 -0.83
CA LEU A 263 12.08 22.13 -0.84
C LEU A 263 11.15 21.00 -0.38
N LEU A 264 11.36 19.78 -0.87
CA LEU A 264 10.65 18.57 -0.42
C LEU A 264 10.85 18.31 1.07
N ALA A 265 12.09 18.46 1.54
CA ALA A 265 12.44 18.29 2.94
C ALA A 265 11.72 19.31 3.82
N ASN A 266 11.69 20.57 3.40
CA ASN A 266 11.00 21.62 4.13
C ASN A 266 9.47 21.40 4.18
N LEU A 267 8.87 21.00 3.06
CA LEU A 267 7.45 20.62 3.01
C LEU A 267 7.14 19.49 3.99
N ALA A 268 7.92 18.41 3.95
CA ALA A 268 7.76 17.27 4.86
C ALA A 268 7.91 17.69 6.32
N LEU A 269 8.95 18.49 6.65
CA LEU A 269 9.17 18.98 8.00
C LEU A 269 8.03 19.85 8.51
N CYS A 270 7.53 20.79 7.70
CA CYS A 270 6.37 21.61 8.04
C CYS A 270 5.13 20.75 8.29
N MET A 271 4.86 19.75 7.45
CA MET A 271 3.75 18.84 7.66
C MET A 271 3.89 18.03 8.95
N LEU A 272 5.04 17.37 9.16
CA LEU A 272 5.29 16.50 10.32
C LEU A 272 5.22 17.27 11.64
N LEU A 273 5.84 18.46 11.70
CA LEU A 273 5.77 19.34 12.87
C LEU A 273 4.33 19.79 13.13
N GLY A 274 3.62 20.22 12.09
CA GLY A 274 2.22 20.63 12.22
C GLY A 274 1.30 19.50 12.70
N ILE A 275 1.54 18.25 12.26
CA ILE A 275 0.79 17.07 12.74
C ILE A 275 1.03 16.84 14.24
N LEU A 276 2.29 16.84 14.67
CA LEU A 276 2.68 16.57 16.05
C LEU A 276 2.22 17.69 17.00
N GLU A 277 2.41 18.95 16.63
CA GLU A 277 2.07 20.11 17.47
C GLU A 277 0.56 20.36 17.61
N ASN A 278 -0.25 19.78 16.71
CA ASN A 278 -1.71 19.79 16.82
C ASN A 278 -2.28 18.55 17.53
N ASP A 279 -1.42 17.73 18.15
CA ASP A 279 -1.77 16.49 18.86
C ASP A 279 -2.53 15.47 17.99
N CYS A 280 -2.27 15.42 16.69
CA CYS A 280 -3.05 14.59 15.76
C CYS A 280 -2.97 13.08 16.05
N LEU A 281 -1.89 12.62 16.68
CA LEU A 281 -1.75 11.23 17.14
C LEU A 281 -2.77 10.85 18.22
N THR A 282 -3.33 11.84 18.93
CA THR A 282 -4.35 11.63 19.97
C THR A 282 -5.74 12.08 19.56
N LYS A 283 -5.84 13.18 18.80
CA LYS A 283 -7.11 13.80 18.43
C LYS A 283 -7.59 13.43 17.02
N GLY A 284 -6.78 12.71 16.24
CA GLY A 284 -7.03 12.46 14.82
C GLY A 284 -6.63 13.63 13.93
N LEU A 285 -6.61 13.43 12.62
CA LEU A 285 -6.23 14.47 11.65
C LEU A 285 -7.35 15.50 11.42
N GLU A 286 -8.57 15.22 11.88
CA GLU A 286 -9.75 16.06 11.68
C GLU A 286 -9.61 17.42 12.39
N VAL A 287 -8.78 17.48 13.44
CA VAL A 287 -8.45 18.76 14.08
C VAL A 287 -7.81 19.74 13.10
N LEU A 288 -7.12 19.25 12.07
CA LEU A 288 -6.49 20.08 11.06
C LEU A 288 -7.51 20.68 10.07
N ASP A 289 -8.77 20.27 10.10
CA ASP A 289 -9.76 20.72 9.13
C ASP A 289 -9.99 22.24 9.17
N ARG A 290 -9.78 22.86 10.34
CA ARG A 290 -9.89 24.31 10.52
C ARG A 290 -8.84 25.13 9.77
N TYR A 291 -7.76 24.50 9.30
CA TYR A 291 -6.66 25.20 8.65
C TYR A 291 -6.75 25.07 7.14
N GLU A 292 -6.46 26.18 6.47
CA GLU A 292 -6.03 26.19 5.07
C GLU A 292 -4.63 25.54 4.98
N PHE A 293 -4.37 24.69 3.99
CA PHE A 293 -3.15 23.88 3.94
C PHE A 293 -1.86 24.70 3.77
N MET A 294 -1.83 25.72 2.92
CA MET A 294 -0.65 26.59 2.84
C MET A 294 -0.46 27.37 4.14
N ASP A 295 -1.54 27.84 4.75
CA ASP A 295 -1.42 28.56 6.04
C ASP A 295 -0.95 27.65 7.17
N PHE A 296 -1.37 26.38 7.16
CA PHE A 296 -0.85 25.33 8.06
C PHE A 296 0.67 25.13 7.89
N LEU A 297 1.18 25.11 6.65
CA LEU A 297 2.62 25.05 6.39
C LEU A 297 3.32 26.34 6.83
N ARG A 298 2.73 27.52 6.55
CA ARG A 298 3.29 28.85 6.89
C ARG A 298 3.45 29.08 8.39
N GLN A 299 2.64 28.42 9.22
CA GLN A 299 2.82 28.42 10.68
C GLN A 299 4.17 27.83 11.08
N GLN A 300 4.70 26.91 10.27
CA GLN A 300 5.95 26.20 10.53
C GLN A 300 7.13 26.88 9.84
N ASP A 301 6.92 27.36 8.62
CA ASP A 301 7.89 28.15 7.87
C ASP A 301 7.18 29.06 6.85
N PRO A 302 7.38 30.40 6.86
CA PRO A 302 6.72 31.31 5.91
C PRO A 302 6.88 30.92 4.43
N ASP A 303 8.01 30.29 4.07
CA ASP A 303 8.30 29.83 2.70
C ASP A 303 7.91 28.36 2.45
N GLY A 304 7.45 27.63 3.47
CA GLY A 304 7.16 26.19 3.40
C GLY A 304 6.07 25.82 2.38
N ALA A 305 5.21 26.78 2.03
CA ALA A 305 4.15 26.62 1.03
C ALA A 305 4.59 26.92 -0.42
N ASN A 306 5.74 27.59 -0.63
CA ASN A 306 6.17 28.08 -1.94
C ASN A 306 6.95 27.03 -2.73
N ASN A 307 6.27 25.98 -3.20
CA ASN A 307 6.87 24.98 -4.07
C ASN A 307 5.85 24.34 -5.03
N ALA A 308 6.35 23.79 -6.14
CA ALA A 308 5.53 23.22 -7.20
C ALA A 308 4.67 22.03 -6.75
N ILE A 309 5.07 21.30 -5.70
CA ILE A 309 4.32 20.13 -5.21
C ILE A 309 3.07 20.56 -4.45
N VAL A 310 3.19 21.64 -3.66
CA VAL A 310 2.01 22.27 -3.04
C VAL A 310 1.07 22.73 -4.14
N THR A 311 1.53 23.49 -5.14
CA THR A 311 0.68 23.90 -6.28
C THR A 311 0.04 22.71 -6.99
N ALA A 312 0.80 21.66 -7.27
CA ALA A 312 0.32 20.44 -7.91
C ALA A 312 -0.80 19.75 -7.11
N LEU A 313 -0.75 19.78 -5.77
CA LEU A 313 -1.84 19.27 -4.94
C LEU A 313 -3.14 20.04 -5.20
N TYR A 314 -3.09 21.38 -5.25
CA TYR A 314 -4.30 22.19 -5.49
C TYR A 314 -4.86 21.94 -6.89
N GLU A 315 -4.00 21.78 -7.89
CA GLU A 315 -4.42 21.47 -9.25
C GLU A 315 -5.00 20.06 -9.38
N TYR A 316 -4.37 19.07 -8.73
CA TYR A 316 -4.81 17.66 -8.77
C TYR A 316 -6.24 17.46 -8.24
N ILE A 317 -6.67 18.26 -7.27
CA ILE A 317 -8.02 18.22 -6.70
C ILE A 317 -8.84 19.48 -6.98
N PHE A 318 -8.46 20.26 -8.00
CA PHE A 318 -9.14 21.49 -8.44
C PHE A 318 -9.49 22.47 -7.30
N ALA A 319 -8.64 22.57 -6.27
CA ALA A 319 -8.90 23.25 -5.00
C ALA A 319 -8.83 24.78 -5.09
N TYR A 320 -9.70 25.39 -5.89
CA TYR A 320 -9.75 26.82 -6.14
C TYR A 320 -11.14 27.37 -5.89
N GLN A 321 -11.26 28.30 -4.94
CA GLN A 321 -12.57 28.86 -4.57
C GLN A 321 -13.17 29.62 -5.76
N ASN A 322 -14.42 29.30 -6.10
CA ASN A 322 -15.15 29.84 -7.27
C ASN A 322 -14.37 29.65 -8.59
N GLY A 323 -13.46 28.68 -8.64
CA GLY A 323 -12.58 28.38 -9.77
C GLY A 323 -11.53 29.45 -10.09
N SER A 324 -11.27 30.37 -9.14
CA SER A 324 -10.23 31.39 -9.31
C SER A 324 -8.87 30.86 -8.84
N ARG A 325 -7.88 30.87 -9.75
CA ARG A 325 -6.50 30.45 -9.45
C ARG A 325 -5.79 31.34 -8.43
N ASP A 326 -6.28 32.57 -8.24
CA ASP A 326 -5.78 33.49 -7.22
C ASP A 326 -6.31 33.16 -5.81
N ARG A 327 -7.24 32.20 -5.71
CA ARG A 327 -7.86 31.75 -4.45
C ARG A 327 -7.71 30.24 -4.24
N PRO A 328 -6.49 29.70 -4.24
CA PRO A 328 -6.25 28.31 -3.85
C PRO A 328 -6.71 28.09 -2.41
N SER A 329 -7.47 27.03 -2.15
CA SER A 329 -7.90 26.69 -0.79
C SER A 329 -8.25 25.22 -0.64
N VAL A 330 -7.60 24.55 0.30
CA VAL A 330 -7.96 23.19 0.75
C VAL A 330 -7.73 23.05 2.26
N SER A 331 -8.59 22.27 2.90
CA SER A 331 -8.41 21.83 4.29
C SER A 331 -7.08 21.09 4.46
N ALA A 332 -6.31 21.49 5.47
CA ALA A 332 -5.06 20.81 5.82
C ALA A 332 -5.29 19.34 6.20
N CYS A 333 -6.44 18.99 6.78
CA CYS A 333 -6.82 17.59 7.04
C CYS A 333 -6.82 16.76 5.75
N THR A 334 -7.54 17.24 4.72
CA THR A 334 -7.67 16.54 3.43
C THR A 334 -6.31 16.46 2.71
N ALA A 335 -5.57 17.57 2.68
CA ALA A 335 -4.26 17.64 2.05
C ALA A 335 -3.25 16.68 2.71
N VAL A 336 -3.15 16.68 4.03
CA VAL A 336 -2.22 15.82 4.78
C VAL A 336 -2.58 14.35 4.59
N GLN A 337 -3.86 13.97 4.72
CA GLN A 337 -4.30 12.59 4.45
C GLN A 337 -3.97 12.16 3.02
N GLY A 338 -4.24 13.02 2.04
CA GLY A 338 -3.97 12.77 0.62
C GLY A 338 -2.49 12.50 0.36
N LEU A 339 -1.61 13.39 0.83
CA LEU A 339 -0.16 13.27 0.65
C LEU A 339 0.40 12.04 1.38
N LEU A 340 -0.03 11.78 2.63
CA LEU A 340 0.41 10.60 3.37
C LEU A 340 0.02 9.29 2.65
N ARG A 341 -1.21 9.21 2.12
CA ARG A 341 -1.65 8.03 1.35
C ARG A 341 -0.88 7.89 0.04
N LEU A 342 -0.72 9.00 -0.69
CA LEU A 342 -0.09 9.02 -2.00
C LEU A 342 1.38 8.58 -1.93
N PHE A 343 2.14 9.03 -0.93
CA PHE A 343 3.58 8.72 -0.84
C PHE A 343 3.91 7.46 -0.05
N PHE A 344 3.10 7.04 0.93
CA PHE A 344 3.49 6.00 1.88
C PHE A 344 2.58 4.77 1.90
N THR A 345 1.55 4.73 1.05
CA THR A 345 0.58 3.63 0.99
C THR A 345 0.19 3.18 -0.43
N PHE A 346 0.87 3.69 -1.46
CA PHE A 346 0.64 3.20 -2.81
C PHE A 346 1.12 1.75 -2.97
N LYS A 347 0.48 0.98 -3.85
CA LYS A 347 0.86 -0.40 -4.19
C LYS A 347 0.96 -0.55 -5.69
N GLY A 348 2.01 -1.23 -6.14
CA GLY A 348 2.25 -1.54 -7.54
C GLY A 348 2.82 -0.38 -8.35
N ALA A 349 2.16 0.77 -8.35
CA ALA A 349 2.58 1.97 -9.06
C ALA A 349 2.03 3.22 -8.37
N PHE A 350 2.65 4.37 -8.60
CA PHE A 350 2.20 5.65 -8.05
C PHE A 350 0.81 6.02 -8.59
N PHE A 351 0.60 5.83 -9.90
CA PHE A 351 -0.64 6.05 -10.61
C PHE A 351 -0.98 4.91 -11.57
N PHE A 352 -2.25 4.83 -11.96
CA PHE A 352 -2.78 3.89 -12.94
C PHE A 352 -3.68 4.59 -13.95
N LYS A 353 -3.48 4.30 -15.24
CA LYS A 353 -4.29 4.80 -16.37
C LYS A 353 -5.20 3.69 -16.89
N ALA A 354 -6.46 4.00 -17.12
CA ALA A 354 -7.41 3.10 -17.77
C ALA A 354 -7.04 2.87 -19.25
N VAL A 355 -7.27 1.67 -19.76
CA VAL A 355 -6.90 1.27 -21.14
C VAL A 355 -8.00 1.54 -22.17
N TYR A 356 -9.27 1.52 -21.76
CA TYR A 356 -10.42 1.68 -22.67
C TYR A 356 -11.17 2.99 -22.46
N GLY A 357 -10.62 3.92 -21.66
CA GLY A 357 -11.34 5.06 -21.11
C GLY A 357 -12.09 4.70 -19.83
N MET A 358 -12.42 5.69 -19.01
CA MET A 358 -12.94 5.48 -17.66
C MET A 358 -14.30 4.77 -17.62
N GLY A 359 -15.27 5.23 -18.40
CA GLY A 359 -16.62 4.64 -18.43
C GLY A 359 -16.60 3.19 -18.92
N ASP A 360 -15.82 2.92 -19.94
CA ASP A 360 -15.67 1.58 -20.52
C ASP A 360 -14.89 0.63 -19.59
N THR A 361 -13.83 1.12 -18.95
CA THR A 361 -12.97 0.30 -18.08
C THR A 361 -13.66 -0.03 -16.75
N ILE A 362 -14.43 0.90 -16.18
CA ILE A 362 -15.03 0.77 -14.85
C ILE A 362 -16.51 0.43 -14.94
N CYS A 363 -17.28 1.24 -15.67
CA CYS A 363 -18.75 1.18 -15.62
C CYS A 363 -19.31 0.04 -16.47
N THR A 364 -18.71 -0.29 -17.63
CA THR A 364 -19.16 -1.45 -18.44
C THR A 364 -19.13 -2.76 -17.66
N PRO A 365 -18.01 -3.21 -17.06
CA PRO A 365 -17.99 -4.50 -16.36
C PRO A 365 -18.89 -4.49 -15.12
N LEU A 366 -19.00 -3.36 -14.40
CA LEU A 366 -19.97 -3.20 -13.32
C LEU A 366 -21.41 -3.36 -13.81
N TYR A 367 -21.79 -2.63 -14.86
CA TYR A 367 -23.12 -2.73 -15.47
C TYR A 367 -23.45 -4.15 -15.88
N GLN A 368 -22.54 -4.82 -16.61
CA GLN A 368 -22.74 -6.19 -17.07
C GLN A 368 -22.95 -7.16 -15.90
N LEU A 369 -22.10 -7.10 -14.88
CA LEU A 369 -22.24 -7.97 -13.71
C LEU A 369 -23.54 -7.69 -12.95
N LEU A 370 -23.88 -6.41 -12.75
CA LEU A 370 -25.10 -6.01 -12.03
C LEU A 370 -26.36 -6.44 -12.80
N LYS A 371 -26.38 -6.29 -14.14
CA LYS A 371 -27.48 -6.80 -14.98
C LYS A 371 -27.60 -8.33 -14.89
N GLN A 372 -26.47 -9.07 -14.92
CA GLN A 372 -26.46 -10.54 -14.72
C GLN A 372 -27.03 -10.95 -13.35
N ARG A 373 -26.84 -10.10 -12.33
CA ARG A 373 -27.37 -10.28 -10.97
C ARG A 373 -28.80 -9.76 -10.78
N GLY A 374 -29.47 -9.33 -11.85
CA GLY A 374 -30.87 -8.92 -11.83
C GLY A 374 -31.12 -7.47 -11.41
N VAL A 375 -30.09 -6.63 -11.30
CA VAL A 375 -30.26 -5.19 -11.09
C VAL A 375 -30.90 -4.56 -12.33
N LYS A 376 -31.94 -3.75 -12.10
CA LYS A 376 -32.67 -3.03 -13.15
C LYS A 376 -32.04 -1.65 -13.36
N PHE A 377 -31.99 -1.20 -14.61
CA PHE A 377 -31.49 0.13 -14.95
C PHE A 377 -32.56 0.88 -15.73
N GLU A 378 -32.98 2.02 -15.21
CA GLU A 378 -33.97 2.90 -15.81
C GLU A 378 -33.26 4.17 -16.31
N PHE A 379 -32.87 4.16 -17.58
CA PHE A 379 -32.26 5.29 -18.27
C PHE A 379 -33.29 6.37 -18.61
N PHE A 380 -32.83 7.58 -18.88
CA PHE A 380 -33.65 8.75 -19.20
C PHE A 380 -34.63 9.09 -18.07
N ARG A 381 -34.15 9.03 -16.83
CA ARG A 381 -34.89 9.31 -15.59
C ARG A 381 -34.20 10.43 -14.84
N ARG A 382 -34.77 11.63 -14.91
CA ARG A 382 -34.28 12.79 -14.16
C ARG A 382 -35.06 12.93 -12.87
N VAL A 383 -34.45 12.59 -11.73
CA VAL A 383 -35.05 12.84 -10.42
C VAL A 383 -35.20 14.35 -10.20
N THR A 384 -36.40 14.79 -9.82
CA THR A 384 -36.72 16.21 -9.64
C THR A 384 -37.02 16.58 -8.20
N ARG A 385 -37.51 15.62 -7.37
CA ARG A 385 -37.87 15.90 -5.98
C ARG A 385 -37.92 14.64 -5.12
N LEU A 386 -37.51 14.76 -3.85
CA LEU A 386 -37.78 13.80 -2.79
C LEU A 386 -38.75 14.43 -1.79
N GLU A 387 -39.85 13.74 -1.52
CA GLU A 387 -40.89 14.21 -0.60
C GLU A 387 -40.95 13.28 0.62
N PRO A 388 -40.79 13.82 1.84
CA PRO A 388 -40.92 13.03 3.05
C PRO A 388 -42.38 12.65 3.32
N THR A 389 -42.58 11.60 4.11
CA THR A 389 -43.89 11.24 4.66
C THR A 389 -44.41 12.37 5.57
N PRO A 390 -45.75 12.46 5.80
CA PRO A 390 -46.32 13.51 6.64
C PRO A 390 -45.76 13.59 8.07
N ASP A 391 -45.30 12.47 8.62
CA ASP A 391 -44.65 12.40 9.93
C ASP A 391 -43.15 12.75 9.90
N GLY A 392 -42.55 12.83 8.70
CA GLY A 392 -41.17 13.24 8.50
C GLY A 392 -40.11 12.18 8.73
N ASN A 393 -40.50 10.91 8.92
CA ASN A 393 -39.57 9.85 9.29
C ASN A 393 -38.96 9.14 8.08
N GLU A 394 -39.65 9.14 6.94
CA GLU A 394 -39.27 8.40 5.73
C GLU A 394 -39.42 9.26 4.48
N ILE A 395 -38.79 8.85 3.39
CA ILE A 395 -39.11 9.34 2.05
C ILE A 395 -40.36 8.61 1.57
N GLY A 396 -41.43 9.37 1.35
CA GLY A 396 -42.73 8.87 0.93
C GLY A 396 -42.91 8.87 -0.58
N THR A 397 -42.36 9.87 -1.28
CA THR A 397 -42.49 9.99 -2.75
C THR A 397 -41.18 10.43 -3.40
N ILE A 398 -40.87 9.84 -4.56
CA ILE A 398 -39.78 10.26 -5.46
C ILE A 398 -40.41 10.72 -6.77
N LEU A 399 -40.17 11.97 -7.16
CA LEU A 399 -40.61 12.54 -8.44
C LEU A 399 -39.50 12.43 -9.47
N ILE A 400 -39.85 11.91 -10.64
CA ILE A 400 -38.91 11.66 -11.73
C ILE A 400 -39.52 12.12 -13.05
N ASP A 401 -38.82 12.97 -13.78
CA ASP A 401 -39.13 13.26 -15.17
C ASP A 401 -38.64 12.12 -16.07
N ARG A 402 -39.55 11.56 -16.87
CA ARG A 402 -39.22 10.72 -18.01
C ARG A 402 -38.74 11.62 -19.15
N GLN A 403 -37.49 11.44 -19.60
CA GLN A 403 -36.92 12.31 -20.62
C GLN A 403 -37.30 11.88 -22.05
N VAL A 404 -37.57 10.59 -22.28
CA VAL A 404 -37.94 10.04 -23.60
C VAL A 404 -38.93 8.87 -23.48
N GLU A 405 -39.63 8.58 -24.57
CA GLU A 405 -40.29 7.29 -24.81
C GLU A 405 -39.37 6.38 -25.65
N LEU A 406 -39.40 5.08 -25.40
CA LEU A 406 -38.66 4.11 -26.22
C LEU A 406 -39.41 3.83 -27.52
N ALA A 407 -38.67 3.40 -28.54
CA ALA A 407 -39.24 2.96 -29.81
C ALA A 407 -40.19 1.77 -29.62
N GLU A 408 -41.12 1.61 -30.57
CA GLU A 408 -42.14 0.56 -30.52
C GLU A 408 -41.50 -0.84 -30.43
N GLY A 409 -42.02 -1.68 -29.52
CA GLY A 409 -41.50 -3.03 -29.28
C GLY A 409 -40.35 -3.12 -28.27
N LEU A 410 -39.80 -2.00 -27.79
CA LEU A 410 -38.77 -1.99 -26.75
C LEU A 410 -39.38 -1.77 -25.36
N SER A 411 -39.07 -2.68 -24.43
CA SER A 411 -39.42 -2.55 -23.01
C SER A 411 -38.30 -1.93 -22.17
N GLU A 412 -37.06 -1.96 -22.65
CA GLU A 412 -35.89 -1.40 -21.99
C GLU A 412 -34.91 -0.81 -23.01
N TYR A 413 -34.04 0.09 -22.54
CA TYR A 413 -32.98 0.71 -23.34
C TYR A 413 -31.67 -0.07 -23.14
N TYR A 414 -31.01 -0.46 -24.23
CA TYR A 414 -29.73 -1.14 -24.22
C TYR A 414 -28.63 -0.13 -24.53
N PRO A 415 -27.78 0.25 -23.55
CA PRO A 415 -26.98 1.46 -23.67
C PRO A 415 -25.59 1.25 -24.28
N LEU A 416 -25.19 0.02 -24.56
CA LEU A 416 -23.84 -0.32 -25.03
C LEU A 416 -23.83 -0.62 -26.53
N THR A 417 -22.70 -0.30 -27.18
CA THR A 417 -22.42 -0.65 -28.57
C THR A 417 -21.08 -1.37 -28.65
N PRO A 418 -20.95 -2.42 -29.48
CA PRO A 418 -19.68 -3.10 -29.67
C PRO A 418 -18.70 -2.25 -30.49
N VAL A 419 -17.47 -2.07 -30.00
CA VAL A 419 -16.34 -1.43 -30.67
C VAL A 419 -15.10 -2.29 -30.47
N ASN A 420 -14.42 -2.70 -31.55
CA ASN A 420 -13.22 -3.55 -31.50
C ASN A 420 -13.37 -4.81 -30.60
N GLY A 421 -14.57 -5.41 -30.57
CA GLY A 421 -14.86 -6.60 -29.75
C GLY A 421 -15.09 -6.33 -28.26
N PHE A 422 -15.32 -5.06 -27.87
CA PHE A 422 -15.64 -4.65 -26.51
C PHE A 422 -16.95 -3.84 -26.46
N GLU A 423 -17.73 -3.97 -25.38
CA GLU A 423 -18.99 -3.24 -25.21
C GLU A 423 -18.74 -1.85 -24.61
N CYS A 424 -19.07 -0.80 -25.36
CA CYS A 424 -18.70 0.58 -25.02
C CYS A 424 -19.92 1.51 -24.89
N TRP A 425 -19.77 2.59 -24.13
CA TRP A 425 -20.79 3.64 -24.03
C TRP A 425 -20.69 4.60 -25.23
N PRO A 426 -21.76 4.85 -26.00
CA PRO A 426 -21.73 5.83 -27.09
C PRO A 426 -21.73 7.27 -26.54
N SER A 427 -21.11 8.20 -27.28
CA SER A 427 -21.05 9.63 -26.91
C SER A 427 -22.38 10.37 -27.07
N SER A 428 -23.36 9.74 -27.72
CA SER A 428 -24.74 10.20 -27.86
C SER A 428 -25.70 9.03 -27.61
N PRO A 429 -26.99 9.28 -27.32
CA PRO A 429 -28.01 8.24 -27.28
C PRO A 429 -28.03 7.39 -28.55
N LEU A 430 -28.38 6.12 -28.40
CA LEU A 430 -28.77 5.25 -29.51
C LEU A 430 -30.17 5.64 -29.95
N TRP A 431 -30.23 6.61 -30.85
CA TRP A 431 -31.45 7.31 -31.26
C TRP A 431 -32.51 6.38 -31.85
N GLU A 432 -32.10 5.28 -32.48
CA GLU A 432 -32.98 4.25 -33.03
C GLU A 432 -33.81 3.54 -31.94
N GLN A 433 -33.37 3.55 -30.68
CA GLN A 433 -34.12 2.99 -29.55
C GLN A 433 -35.10 3.99 -28.93
N ILE A 434 -35.12 5.24 -29.41
CA ILE A 434 -35.93 6.33 -28.87
C ILE A 434 -37.03 6.68 -29.87
N LYS A 435 -38.26 6.82 -29.37
CA LYS A 435 -39.38 7.30 -30.19
C LYS A 435 -39.09 8.72 -30.69
N ASP A 436 -39.27 8.94 -31.99
CA ASP A 436 -38.86 10.15 -32.70
C ASP A 436 -37.36 10.49 -32.58
N GLY A 437 -36.50 9.49 -32.34
CA GLY A 437 -35.08 9.69 -32.06
C GLY A 437 -34.33 10.51 -33.11
N GLU A 438 -34.54 10.24 -34.41
CA GLU A 438 -33.92 11.01 -35.51
C GLU A 438 -34.26 12.51 -35.44
N ARG A 439 -35.52 12.83 -35.11
CA ARG A 439 -35.97 14.23 -34.95
C ARG A 439 -35.31 14.87 -33.74
N LEU A 440 -35.22 14.16 -32.62
CA LEU A 440 -34.58 14.67 -31.40
C LEU A 440 -33.07 14.88 -31.60
N ALA A 441 -32.40 13.97 -32.31
CA ALA A 441 -31.01 14.10 -32.72
C ALA A 441 -30.79 15.34 -33.58
N ALA A 442 -31.61 15.55 -34.62
CA ALA A 442 -31.52 16.72 -35.51
C ALA A 442 -31.76 18.05 -34.78
N LEU A 443 -32.51 18.05 -33.68
CA LEU A 443 -32.73 19.22 -32.82
C LEU A 443 -31.58 19.48 -31.82
N GLY A 444 -30.60 18.57 -31.75
CA GLY A 444 -29.45 18.65 -30.86
C GLY A 444 -29.81 18.42 -29.40
N TYR A 445 -30.74 17.50 -29.10
CA TYR A 445 -31.06 17.17 -27.71
C TYR A 445 -29.86 16.52 -27.01
N ASN A 446 -29.51 17.05 -25.84
CA ASN A 446 -28.57 16.42 -24.91
C ASN A 446 -29.26 16.26 -23.56
N PHE A 447 -29.59 15.02 -23.20
CA PHE A 447 -30.34 14.68 -21.99
C PHE A 447 -29.52 14.77 -20.70
N GLU A 448 -28.21 14.99 -20.78
CA GLU A 448 -27.34 15.25 -19.63
C GLU A 448 -27.19 16.76 -19.37
N ASN A 449 -27.61 17.64 -20.30
CA ASN A 449 -27.49 19.10 -20.17
C ASN A 449 -28.64 19.68 -19.32
N SER A 450 -28.30 20.21 -18.15
CA SER A 450 -29.27 20.81 -17.21
C SER A 450 -29.79 22.17 -17.66
N TYR A 451 -29.04 22.86 -18.52
CA TYR A 451 -29.37 24.17 -19.09
C TYR A 451 -29.90 24.05 -20.53
N GLY A 452 -30.19 22.82 -20.97
CA GLY A 452 -30.59 22.52 -22.33
C GLY A 452 -32.03 22.90 -22.64
N ARG A 453 -32.48 22.44 -23.82
CA ARG A 453 -33.87 22.58 -24.26
C ARG A 453 -34.84 21.97 -23.23
N PRO A 454 -36.08 22.46 -23.12
CA PRO A 454 -37.15 21.76 -22.42
C PRO A 454 -37.26 20.31 -22.90
N LEU A 455 -37.55 19.40 -21.97
CA LEU A 455 -37.73 17.98 -22.27
C LEU A 455 -38.79 17.80 -23.38
N PRO A 456 -38.60 16.84 -24.29
CA PRO A 456 -39.60 16.56 -25.30
C PRO A 456 -40.90 16.09 -24.63
N PRO A 457 -42.06 16.33 -25.28
CA PRO A 457 -43.32 15.82 -24.75
C PRO A 457 -43.30 14.29 -24.76
N VAL A 458 -43.62 13.70 -23.60
CA VAL A 458 -43.76 12.25 -23.42
C VAL A 458 -45.03 11.94 -22.65
N SER A 459 -45.56 10.74 -22.84
CA SER A 459 -46.72 10.21 -22.13
C SER A 459 -46.33 9.81 -20.71
N GLY A 460 -47.07 10.32 -19.72
CA GLY A 460 -46.70 10.18 -18.31
C GLY A 460 -45.33 10.81 -18.03
N PRO A 461 -45.17 12.13 -18.25
CA PRO A 461 -43.87 12.80 -18.16
C PRO A 461 -43.31 12.82 -16.74
N GLU A 462 -44.17 12.80 -15.73
CA GLU A 462 -43.78 12.63 -14.33
C GLU A 462 -44.12 11.22 -13.87
N LEU A 463 -43.12 10.51 -13.34
CA LEU A 463 -43.27 9.28 -12.60
C LEU A 463 -43.24 9.61 -11.11
N ARG A 464 -44.28 9.19 -10.39
CA ARG A 464 -44.39 9.31 -8.94
C ARG A 464 -44.17 7.94 -8.31
N LEU A 465 -42.95 7.68 -7.85
CA LEU A 465 -42.67 6.47 -7.07
C LEU A 465 -43.16 6.68 -5.64
N GLN A 466 -43.82 5.67 -5.08
CA GLN A 466 -44.49 5.71 -3.79
C GLN A 466 -43.91 4.63 -2.86
N LEU A 467 -43.64 5.00 -1.62
CA LEU A 467 -43.20 4.09 -0.56
C LEU A 467 -44.19 2.91 -0.41
N GLY A 468 -43.68 1.68 -0.29
CA GLY A 468 -44.47 0.46 -0.15
C GLY A 468 -45.11 -0.05 -1.45
N GLN A 469 -45.10 0.75 -2.52
CA GLN A 469 -45.57 0.33 -3.85
C GLN A 469 -44.42 0.15 -4.86
N HIS A 470 -43.49 1.09 -4.88
CA HIS A 470 -42.43 1.15 -5.89
C HIS A 470 -41.04 0.97 -5.28
N PHE A 471 -40.85 1.45 -4.04
CA PHE A 471 -39.62 1.30 -3.29
C PHE A 471 -39.95 1.11 -1.80
N ASP A 472 -39.02 0.50 -1.08
CA ASP A 472 -39.01 0.39 0.38
C ASP A 472 -37.80 1.13 0.96
N GLN A 473 -36.67 1.13 0.23
CA GLN A 473 -35.41 1.76 0.62
C GLN A 473 -34.87 2.64 -0.53
N VAL A 474 -34.17 3.71 -0.19
CA VAL A 474 -33.62 4.69 -1.15
C VAL A 474 -32.13 4.89 -0.89
N ILE A 475 -31.31 4.82 -1.94
CA ILE A 475 -29.93 5.31 -1.91
C ILE A 475 -29.84 6.54 -2.81
N LEU A 476 -29.54 7.71 -2.24
CA LEU A 476 -29.30 8.95 -2.96
C LEU A 476 -27.82 9.03 -3.35
N ALA A 477 -27.55 8.84 -4.64
CA ALA A 477 -26.22 8.89 -5.21
C ALA A 477 -26.01 9.99 -6.26
N ILE A 478 -26.91 10.97 -6.28
CA ILE A 478 -26.82 12.16 -7.12
C ILE A 478 -25.77 13.12 -6.53
N PRO A 479 -24.89 13.75 -7.34
CA PRO A 479 -23.89 14.69 -6.84
C PRO A 479 -24.50 15.88 -6.10
N VAL A 480 -23.84 16.35 -5.03
CA VAL A 480 -24.33 17.41 -4.14
C VAL A 480 -24.74 18.70 -4.88
N GLY A 481 -24.05 19.04 -5.97
CA GLY A 481 -24.36 20.24 -6.76
C GLY A 481 -25.80 20.25 -7.31
N ALA A 482 -26.40 19.08 -7.56
CA ALA A 482 -27.77 18.94 -8.06
C ALA A 482 -28.83 18.81 -6.95
N LEU A 483 -28.43 18.67 -5.68
CA LEU A 483 -29.37 18.29 -4.61
C LEU A 483 -30.24 19.43 -4.11
N ARG A 484 -29.88 20.71 -4.32
CA ARG A 484 -30.65 21.84 -3.81
C ARG A 484 -32.13 21.80 -4.22
N GLN A 485 -32.39 21.52 -5.50
CA GLN A 485 -33.77 21.44 -6.01
C GLN A 485 -34.43 20.11 -5.61
N ILE A 486 -33.69 19.01 -5.68
CA ILE A 486 -34.20 17.66 -5.41
C ILE A 486 -34.61 17.50 -3.94
N CYS A 487 -33.82 18.07 -3.03
CA CYS A 487 -33.94 17.89 -1.59
C CYS A 487 -34.51 19.14 -0.88
N GLU A 488 -35.11 20.09 -1.60
CA GLU A 488 -35.72 21.27 -0.98
C GLU A 488 -36.68 20.90 0.18
N PRO A 489 -37.59 19.90 0.05
CA PRO A 489 -38.43 19.48 1.18
C PRO A 489 -37.63 19.00 2.40
N LEU A 490 -36.52 18.30 2.17
CA LEU A 490 -35.65 17.75 3.22
C LEU A 490 -34.89 18.88 3.93
N MET A 491 -34.44 19.90 3.18
CA MET A 491 -33.80 21.10 3.74
C MET A 491 -34.74 21.88 4.66
N VAL A 492 -36.03 21.99 4.31
CA VAL A 492 -37.05 22.67 5.13
C VAL A 492 -37.33 21.89 6.42
N GLN A 493 -37.37 20.56 6.34
CA GLN A 493 -37.72 19.71 7.47
C GLN A 493 -36.57 19.45 8.43
N GLN A 494 -35.35 19.30 7.91
CA GLN A 494 -34.18 18.88 8.67
C GLN A 494 -33.00 19.85 8.47
N PRO A 495 -32.57 20.57 9.52
CA PRO A 495 -31.48 21.56 9.42
C PRO A 495 -30.16 21.00 8.87
N ALA A 496 -29.85 19.73 9.12
CA ALA A 496 -28.63 19.09 8.63
C ALA A 496 -28.56 19.04 7.08
N TRP A 497 -29.70 18.92 6.40
CA TRP A 497 -29.75 18.94 4.94
C TRP A 497 -29.49 20.32 4.37
N ALA A 498 -30.08 21.36 4.98
CA ALA A 498 -29.80 22.74 4.61
C ALA A 498 -28.32 23.06 4.84
N ASP A 499 -27.78 22.70 6.00
CA ASP A 499 -26.38 22.91 6.36
C ASP A 499 -25.41 22.24 5.37
N MET A 500 -25.64 20.98 5.00
CA MET A 500 -24.82 20.28 4.02
C MET A 500 -24.88 20.93 2.63
N ILE A 501 -26.08 21.20 2.12
CA ILE A 501 -26.26 21.69 0.74
C ILE A 501 -25.76 23.13 0.59
N GLU A 502 -25.89 23.96 1.62
CA GLU A 502 -25.47 25.36 1.58
C GLU A 502 -23.98 25.54 1.83
N ASN A 503 -23.36 24.66 2.62
CA ASN A 503 -21.96 24.81 3.05
C ASN A 503 -20.99 23.79 2.45
N LEU A 504 -21.42 22.90 1.54
CA LEU A 504 -20.50 22.08 0.74
C LEU A 504 -20.24 22.71 -0.64
N PRO A 505 -19.11 23.42 -0.81
CA PRO A 505 -18.78 24.10 -2.04
C PRO A 505 -18.43 23.12 -3.17
N THR A 506 -18.74 23.53 -4.38
CA THR A 506 -18.37 22.82 -5.62
C THR A 506 -17.78 23.79 -6.63
N VAL A 507 -17.03 23.30 -7.61
CA VAL A 507 -16.38 24.14 -8.64
C VAL A 507 -16.53 23.56 -10.04
N ARG A 508 -16.57 24.42 -11.06
CA ARG A 508 -16.54 24.03 -12.48
C ARG A 508 -15.14 23.60 -12.89
N THR A 509 -15.08 22.68 -13.84
CA THR A 509 -13.83 22.26 -14.48
C THR A 509 -13.96 22.34 -16.00
N GLN A 510 -12.85 22.23 -16.69
CA GLN A 510 -12.79 22.22 -18.15
C GLN A 510 -11.80 21.15 -18.62
N ALA A 511 -12.03 20.63 -19.83
CA ALA A 511 -11.20 19.61 -20.43
C ALA A 511 -10.98 19.87 -21.93
N LEU A 512 -9.83 19.46 -22.42
CA LEU A 512 -9.44 19.48 -23.82
C LEU A 512 -8.72 18.16 -24.16
N GLN A 513 -9.06 17.57 -25.29
CA GLN A 513 -8.41 16.37 -25.82
C GLN A 513 -7.99 16.63 -27.26
N LEU A 514 -6.72 16.37 -27.56
CA LEU A 514 -6.13 16.56 -28.88
C LEU A 514 -5.68 15.20 -29.43
N TRP A 515 -6.10 14.87 -30.65
CA TRP A 515 -5.59 13.75 -31.43
C TRP A 515 -4.57 14.28 -32.43
N ILE A 516 -3.36 13.74 -32.39
CA ILE A 516 -2.19 14.34 -33.00
C ILE A 516 -1.57 13.38 -34.01
N ARG A 517 -1.11 13.91 -35.15
CA ARG A 517 -0.50 13.17 -36.28
C ARG A 517 1.01 12.95 -36.13
N SER A 518 1.51 13.04 -34.91
CA SER A 518 2.92 12.90 -34.55
C SER A 518 3.01 12.01 -33.32
N GLU A 519 4.07 11.21 -33.20
CA GLU A 519 4.33 10.53 -31.93
C GLU A 519 4.73 11.56 -30.85
N VAL A 520 4.50 11.23 -29.58
CA VAL A 520 4.83 12.11 -28.44
C VAL A 520 6.32 12.50 -28.43
N LYS A 521 7.21 11.56 -28.76
CA LYS A 521 8.66 11.81 -28.83
C LYS A 521 9.03 12.87 -29.87
N ASP A 522 8.28 12.94 -30.97
CA ASP A 522 8.57 13.82 -32.11
C ASP A 522 8.02 15.24 -31.90
N LEU A 523 7.05 15.41 -30.98
CA LEU A 523 6.60 16.72 -30.50
C LEU A 523 7.71 17.48 -29.78
N GLY A 524 8.76 16.79 -29.34
CA GLY A 524 9.94 17.37 -28.72
C GLY A 524 9.66 18.05 -27.37
N GLY A 525 10.72 18.44 -26.69
CA GLY A 525 10.65 19.26 -25.49
C GLY A 525 10.95 18.51 -24.20
N PRO A 526 11.06 19.25 -23.09
CA PRO A 526 11.66 18.77 -21.84
C PRO A 526 10.91 17.62 -21.15
N TYR A 527 9.67 17.35 -21.56
CA TYR A 527 8.80 16.31 -20.99
C TYR A 527 8.70 15.06 -21.88
N CYS A 528 9.22 15.13 -23.12
CA CYS A 528 9.15 14.09 -24.14
C CYS A 528 10.43 13.25 -24.22
N ASP A 529 11.58 13.84 -23.88
CA ASP A 529 12.90 13.18 -23.96
C ASP A 529 13.21 12.27 -22.74
N PRO A 530 13.89 11.12 -22.94
CA PRO A 530 14.36 10.30 -21.85
C PRO A 530 15.52 11.00 -21.12
N LEU A 531 15.22 11.56 -19.94
CA LEU A 531 16.24 12.00 -18.98
C LEU A 531 17.07 10.77 -18.55
N ASP A 532 18.20 10.53 -19.19
CA ASP A 532 19.34 9.65 -18.83
C ASP A 532 19.09 8.25 -18.17
N GLN A 533 17.86 7.70 -18.25
CA GLN A 533 17.32 6.34 -17.89
C GLN A 533 17.09 6.02 -16.38
N PRO A 534 16.06 5.21 -15.97
CA PRO A 534 15.52 3.93 -16.56
C PRO A 534 13.96 3.81 -16.66
N PRO A 535 13.32 2.66 -17.02
CA PRO A 535 13.51 1.70 -18.14
C PRO A 535 12.45 1.86 -19.29
N ARG A 536 12.59 1.04 -20.36
CA ARG A 536 11.82 1.02 -21.64
C ARG A 536 10.30 0.79 -21.58
N GLU A 537 9.71 0.60 -20.39
CA GLU A 537 8.27 0.34 -20.20
C GLU A 537 7.57 1.52 -19.51
N THR A 538 7.80 2.76 -19.96
CA THR A 538 7.09 3.92 -19.40
C THR A 538 6.00 4.40 -20.34
N MET A 539 4.77 4.41 -19.83
CA MET A 539 3.69 5.21 -20.42
C MET A 539 4.14 6.68 -20.53
N GLY A 540 3.56 7.44 -21.46
CA GLY A 540 3.94 8.84 -21.62
C GLY A 540 3.63 9.71 -20.40
N PRO A 541 4.14 10.96 -20.41
CA PRO A 541 4.21 11.80 -19.23
C PRO A 541 2.83 12.18 -18.69
N ILE A 542 2.78 12.39 -17.37
CA ILE A 542 1.78 13.25 -16.72
C ILE A 542 2.54 14.49 -16.27
N VAL A 543 2.03 15.66 -16.64
CA VAL A 543 2.61 16.96 -16.27
C VAL A 543 1.52 17.78 -15.59
N THR A 544 1.83 18.35 -14.44
CA THR A 544 0.97 19.34 -13.77
C THR A 544 1.79 20.60 -13.49
N THR A 545 1.18 21.63 -12.90
CA THR A 545 1.71 22.99 -12.76
C THR A 545 2.07 23.65 -14.09
N CYS A 546 1.41 23.20 -15.17
CA CYS A 546 1.55 23.79 -16.49
C CYS A 546 0.97 25.21 -16.50
N LYS A 547 1.34 25.97 -17.52
CA LYS A 547 0.83 27.33 -17.65
C LYS A 547 -0.70 27.33 -17.94
N PRO A 548 -1.52 28.08 -17.19
CA PRO A 548 -2.96 28.21 -17.44
C PRO A 548 -3.31 28.65 -18.88
N PRO A 549 -4.51 28.33 -19.40
CA PRO A 549 -5.70 27.88 -18.67
C PRO A 549 -5.81 26.37 -18.48
N PHE A 550 -4.91 25.56 -19.07
CA PHE A 550 -4.81 24.11 -18.86
C PHE A 550 -3.54 23.79 -18.08
N ASP A 551 -3.69 23.53 -16.78
CA ASP A 551 -2.57 23.36 -15.85
C ASP A 551 -2.11 21.89 -15.70
N THR A 552 -2.90 20.95 -16.19
CA THR A 552 -2.56 19.52 -16.18
C THR A 552 -2.67 18.91 -17.57
N TYR A 553 -1.64 18.15 -17.95
CA TYR A 553 -1.49 17.40 -19.20
C TYR A 553 -1.18 15.93 -18.90
N SER A 554 -1.75 15.02 -19.68
CA SER A 554 -1.33 13.62 -19.72
C SER A 554 -1.29 13.11 -21.15
N ASP A 555 -0.22 12.40 -21.50
CA ASP A 555 -0.24 11.51 -22.66
C ASP A 555 -1.23 10.37 -22.40
N MET A 556 -2.21 10.23 -23.29
CA MET A 556 -3.25 9.21 -23.24
C MET A 556 -3.19 8.29 -24.46
N SER A 557 -2.05 8.21 -25.15
CA SER A 557 -1.87 7.40 -26.36
C SER A 557 -2.09 5.91 -26.15
N GLN A 558 -2.09 5.41 -24.91
CA GLN A 558 -2.50 4.03 -24.61
C GLN A 558 -3.95 3.73 -24.99
N LEU A 559 -4.78 4.75 -25.20
CA LEU A 559 -6.18 4.62 -25.60
C LEU A 559 -6.33 4.37 -27.12
N LEU A 560 -5.35 4.75 -27.95
CA LEU A 560 -5.44 4.63 -29.41
C LEU A 560 -5.83 3.22 -29.90
N PRO A 561 -5.27 2.11 -29.36
CA PRO A 561 -5.66 0.76 -29.78
C PRO A 561 -7.13 0.42 -29.49
N ALA A 562 -7.75 1.11 -28.53
CA ALA A 562 -9.16 0.94 -28.21
C ALA A 562 -10.07 1.76 -29.12
N GLU A 563 -9.55 2.72 -29.89
CA GLU A 563 -10.29 3.53 -30.87
C GLU A 563 -10.30 2.84 -32.25
N ALA A 564 -11.23 3.21 -33.14
CA ALA A 564 -11.46 2.58 -34.44
C ALA A 564 -11.21 3.58 -35.59
N TRP A 565 -9.97 4.05 -35.70
CA TRP A 565 -9.56 5.03 -36.71
C TRP A 565 -9.44 4.43 -38.12
N GLY A 566 -9.82 5.21 -39.12
CA GLY A 566 -9.41 4.98 -40.52
C GLY A 566 -8.04 5.60 -40.82
N GLU A 567 -7.51 5.36 -42.02
CA GLU A 567 -6.22 5.90 -42.45
C GLU A 567 -6.35 7.34 -43.01
N PRO A 568 -5.47 8.29 -42.62
CA PRO A 568 -4.39 8.15 -41.63
C PRO A 568 -4.89 8.32 -40.19
N ALA A 569 -4.57 7.39 -39.30
CA ALA A 569 -4.91 7.48 -37.89
C ALA A 569 -4.05 8.53 -37.12
N PRO A 570 -4.53 9.08 -35.99
CA PRO A 570 -3.66 9.79 -35.07
C PRO A 570 -2.59 8.88 -34.45
N LEU A 571 -1.44 9.45 -34.13
CA LEU A 571 -0.27 8.76 -33.55
C LEU A 571 -0.11 9.01 -32.05
N SER A 572 -0.70 10.07 -31.51
CA SER A 572 -0.74 10.31 -30.07
C SER A 572 -2.01 11.03 -29.64
N ILE A 573 -2.32 10.94 -28.34
CA ILE A 573 -3.46 11.61 -27.70
C ILE A 573 -2.96 12.44 -26.51
N ALA A 574 -3.35 13.71 -26.45
CA ALA A 574 -3.04 14.59 -25.34
C ALA A 574 -4.32 15.01 -24.63
N TYR A 575 -4.43 14.69 -23.33
CA TYR A 575 -5.52 15.15 -22.49
C TYR A 575 -5.06 16.30 -21.60
N PHE A 576 -5.90 17.32 -21.51
CA PHE A 576 -5.70 18.48 -20.67
C PHE A 576 -6.93 18.72 -19.80
N CYS A 577 -6.71 19.15 -18.57
CA CYS A 577 -7.78 19.58 -17.68
C CYS A 577 -7.35 20.73 -16.78
N ALA A 578 -8.34 21.40 -16.23
CA ALA A 578 -8.14 22.54 -15.34
C ALA A 578 -9.43 22.90 -14.59
N VAL A 579 -9.28 23.71 -13.55
CA VAL A 579 -10.41 24.44 -12.97
C VAL A 579 -10.93 25.50 -13.95
N MET A 580 -12.24 25.74 -13.92
CA MET A 580 -12.89 26.81 -14.66
C MET A 580 -13.53 27.79 -13.68
N ALA A 581 -13.26 29.08 -13.86
CA ALA A 581 -13.82 30.11 -12.98
C ALA A 581 -15.35 30.19 -13.15
N ASP A 582 -16.08 30.24 -12.03
CA ASP A 582 -17.55 30.19 -12.03
C ASP A 582 -18.18 31.38 -12.78
N HIS A 583 -17.58 32.56 -12.66
CA HIS A 583 -18.02 33.78 -13.35
C HIS A 583 -17.59 33.83 -14.83
N ALA A 584 -16.68 32.95 -15.26
CA ALA A 584 -16.05 33.06 -16.57
C ALA A 584 -16.89 32.48 -17.71
N ALA A 585 -17.83 31.57 -17.43
CA ALA A 585 -18.72 31.01 -18.44
C ALA A 585 -20.21 31.25 -18.14
N PRO A 586 -21.02 31.52 -19.17
CA PRO A 586 -22.48 31.58 -19.03
C PRO A 586 -23.05 30.27 -18.48
N ASP A 587 -24.23 30.36 -17.87
CA ASP A 587 -25.09 29.20 -17.55
C ASP A 587 -25.80 28.69 -18.83
N ASP A 588 -25.00 28.52 -19.90
CA ASP A 588 -25.38 27.98 -21.20
C ASP A 588 -24.25 27.05 -21.66
N ALA A 589 -24.58 25.78 -21.87
CA ALA A 589 -23.57 24.75 -22.13
C ALA A 589 -22.82 24.97 -23.45
N SER A 590 -23.48 25.52 -24.48
CA SER A 590 -22.85 25.78 -25.78
C SER A 590 -21.87 26.94 -25.66
N ALA A 591 -22.31 28.06 -25.09
CA ALA A 591 -21.46 29.23 -24.91
C ALA A 591 -20.28 28.96 -23.97
N ALA A 592 -20.48 28.13 -22.94
CA ALA A 592 -19.40 27.69 -22.06
C ALA A 592 -18.38 26.80 -22.80
N ALA A 593 -18.83 25.87 -23.64
CA ALA A 593 -17.94 25.05 -24.47
C ALA A 593 -17.18 25.91 -25.51
N ASP A 594 -17.85 26.85 -26.17
CA ASP A 594 -17.23 27.79 -27.11
C ASP A 594 -16.15 28.63 -26.45
N LYS A 595 -16.35 29.03 -25.19
CA LYS A 595 -15.32 29.69 -24.40
C LYS A 595 -14.10 28.79 -24.17
N VAL A 596 -14.28 27.54 -23.74
CA VAL A 596 -13.16 26.61 -23.53
C VAL A 596 -12.37 26.40 -24.82
N LYS A 597 -13.06 26.31 -25.96
CA LYS A 597 -12.43 26.23 -27.28
C LYS A 597 -11.62 27.48 -27.62
N GLY A 598 -12.17 28.67 -27.38
CA GLY A 598 -11.48 29.94 -27.58
C GLY A 598 -10.22 30.04 -26.74
N ASP A 599 -10.34 29.75 -25.45
CA ASP A 599 -9.22 29.72 -24.51
C ASP A 599 -8.15 28.69 -24.93
N ALA A 600 -8.56 27.52 -25.39
CA ALA A 600 -7.67 26.49 -25.93
C ALA A 600 -6.90 26.97 -27.16
N ARG A 601 -7.59 27.55 -28.14
CA ARG A 601 -6.95 28.10 -29.35
C ARG A 601 -5.89 29.13 -29.00
N ASP A 602 -6.24 30.10 -28.16
CA ASP A 602 -5.35 31.21 -27.81
C ASP A 602 -4.16 30.73 -26.96
N TRP A 603 -4.38 29.72 -26.10
CA TRP A 603 -3.31 29.08 -25.32
C TRP A 603 -2.37 28.25 -26.18
N MET A 604 -2.90 27.46 -27.12
CA MET A 604 -2.11 26.62 -28.03
C MET A 604 -1.16 27.43 -28.90
N THR A 605 -1.54 28.65 -29.30
CA THR A 605 -0.68 29.53 -30.09
C THR A 605 0.34 30.30 -29.28
N SER A 606 0.15 30.44 -27.97
CA SER A 606 0.94 31.36 -27.14
C SER A 606 1.84 30.68 -26.10
N TRP A 607 1.54 29.44 -25.69
CA TRP A 607 2.17 28.84 -24.51
C TRP A 607 2.38 27.32 -24.56
N LEU A 608 1.74 26.60 -25.49
CA LEU A 608 1.88 25.15 -25.59
C LEU A 608 3.31 24.74 -25.98
N ASP A 609 4.10 25.66 -26.54
CA ASP A 609 5.51 25.50 -26.85
C ASP A 609 6.39 25.26 -25.60
N THR A 610 5.90 25.66 -24.42
CA THR A 610 6.53 25.35 -23.12
C THR A 610 6.45 23.85 -22.76
N LEU A 611 5.49 23.12 -23.33
CA LEU A 611 5.35 21.67 -23.18
C LEU A 611 6.01 20.93 -24.34
N TRP A 612 5.75 21.37 -25.58
CA TRP A 612 6.21 20.72 -26.80
C TRP A 612 6.99 21.67 -27.69
N THR A 613 8.28 21.41 -27.94
CA THR A 613 9.13 22.35 -28.67
C THR A 613 8.96 22.30 -30.18
N ASN A 614 8.54 21.16 -30.73
CA ASN A 614 8.37 20.95 -32.17
C ASN A 614 6.90 21.10 -32.55
N ILE A 615 6.28 22.25 -32.28
CA ILE A 615 4.87 22.50 -32.63
C ILE A 615 4.64 23.79 -33.38
N GLY A 616 5.69 24.50 -33.78
CA GLY A 616 5.60 25.82 -34.40
C GLY A 616 6.95 26.52 -34.49
N SER A 617 6.99 27.62 -35.23
CA SER A 617 8.05 28.64 -35.20
C SER A 617 7.40 30.03 -35.23
N ASP A 618 8.02 31.03 -34.59
CA ASP A 618 7.58 32.43 -34.61
C ASP A 618 6.08 32.65 -34.29
N GLU A 619 5.63 32.17 -33.12
CA GLU A 619 4.24 32.33 -32.60
C GLU A 619 3.14 31.65 -33.45
N GLN A 620 3.48 30.83 -34.43
CA GLN A 620 2.52 30.07 -35.24
C GLN A 620 2.51 28.58 -34.89
N PHE A 621 1.42 28.13 -34.30
CA PHE A 621 1.16 26.70 -34.07
C PHE A 621 0.98 25.94 -35.40
N ARG A 622 1.61 24.77 -35.54
CA ARG A 622 1.48 23.84 -36.66
C ARG A 622 0.15 23.09 -36.57
N TRP A 623 -0.90 23.73 -37.05
CA TRP A 623 -2.26 23.18 -37.02
C TRP A 623 -2.40 21.83 -37.74
N ASP A 624 -1.56 21.55 -38.73
CA ASP A 624 -1.52 20.27 -39.45
C ASP A 624 -1.11 19.07 -38.58
N LEU A 625 -0.56 19.33 -37.38
CA LEU A 625 -0.35 18.31 -36.35
C LEU A 625 -1.66 17.74 -35.81
N LEU A 626 -2.75 18.52 -35.79
CA LEU A 626 -4.03 18.02 -35.32
C LEU A 626 -4.67 17.11 -36.37
N HIS A 627 -5.06 15.92 -35.94
CA HIS A 627 -5.78 14.97 -36.77
C HIS A 627 -7.18 15.53 -37.07
N SER A 628 -7.60 15.46 -38.34
CA SER A 628 -8.82 16.11 -38.83
C SER A 628 -9.54 15.21 -39.83
N PRO A 629 -10.55 14.42 -39.40
CA PRO A 629 -11.33 13.57 -40.30
C PRO A 629 -12.10 14.35 -41.36
N ARG A 630 -12.53 15.58 -41.06
CA ARG A 630 -13.20 16.47 -42.02
C ARG A 630 -12.22 17.19 -42.94
N ASN A 631 -10.91 16.89 -42.83
CA ASN A 631 -9.83 17.49 -43.61
C ASN A 631 -9.85 19.03 -43.58
N LEU A 632 -10.11 19.61 -42.40
CA LEU A 632 -10.08 21.04 -42.15
C LEU A 632 -8.64 21.56 -42.25
N ALA A 633 -8.48 22.88 -42.41
CA ALA A 633 -7.18 23.53 -42.56
C ALA A 633 -6.96 24.61 -41.50
N GLY A 634 -5.70 24.82 -41.09
CA GLY A 634 -5.34 25.85 -40.12
C GLY A 634 -6.08 25.70 -38.78
N PRO A 635 -6.38 26.82 -38.08
CA PRO A 635 -7.08 26.81 -36.79
C PRO A 635 -8.41 26.06 -36.77
N ALA A 636 -9.08 25.91 -37.92
CA ALA A 636 -10.34 25.16 -38.01
C ALA A 636 -10.16 23.67 -37.67
N ARG A 637 -8.94 23.12 -37.71
CA ARG A 637 -8.66 21.74 -37.24
C ARG A 637 -8.97 21.54 -35.76
N LEU A 638 -9.03 22.62 -34.98
CA LEU A 638 -9.49 22.54 -33.60
C LEU A 638 -10.94 22.06 -33.53
N ASP A 639 -11.77 22.34 -34.54
CA ASP A 639 -13.18 21.91 -34.59
C ASP A 639 -13.34 20.39 -34.65
N ASP A 640 -12.29 19.68 -35.10
CA ASP A 640 -12.21 18.22 -35.13
C ASP A 640 -11.66 17.62 -33.82
N GLN A 641 -11.31 18.43 -32.83
CA GLN A 641 -10.86 17.97 -31.52
C GLN A 641 -12.03 17.87 -30.54
N TYR A 642 -11.76 17.63 -29.26
CA TYR A 642 -12.79 17.58 -28.23
C TYR A 642 -12.47 18.52 -27.08
N TRP A 643 -13.45 19.33 -26.67
CA TRP A 643 -13.36 20.25 -25.55
C TRP A 643 -14.69 20.24 -24.80
N ARG A 644 -14.64 20.49 -23.49
CA ARG A 644 -15.82 20.48 -22.63
C ARG A 644 -15.71 21.46 -21.48
N ALA A 645 -16.82 22.13 -21.17
CA ALA A 645 -17.02 22.88 -19.95
C ALA A 645 -17.96 22.10 -19.01
N ASN A 646 -17.48 21.77 -17.81
CA ASN A 646 -18.23 21.00 -16.81
C ASN A 646 -19.03 21.96 -15.92
N ILE A 647 -20.13 22.48 -16.49
CA ILE A 647 -20.98 23.49 -15.84
C ILE A 647 -22.21 22.91 -15.15
N ASN A 648 -22.67 21.72 -15.57
CA ASN A 648 -23.89 21.12 -15.03
C ASN A 648 -23.74 20.90 -13.52
N PRO A 649 -24.82 21.03 -12.72
CA PRO A 649 -24.76 20.80 -11.28
C PRO A 649 -24.18 19.43 -10.90
N GLY A 650 -24.41 18.39 -11.71
CA GLY A 650 -23.85 17.05 -11.52
C GLY A 650 -22.37 16.88 -11.93
N ASP A 651 -21.86 17.75 -12.79
CA ASP A 651 -20.50 17.68 -13.35
C ASP A 651 -19.46 18.36 -12.43
N ARG A 652 -19.92 19.22 -11.51
CA ARG A 652 -19.05 20.02 -10.64
C ARG A 652 -18.22 19.16 -9.70
N TYR A 653 -16.97 19.55 -9.50
CA TYR A 653 -16.07 18.93 -8.53
C TYR A 653 -16.43 19.37 -7.11
N VAL A 654 -16.41 18.45 -6.14
CA VAL A 654 -16.75 18.76 -4.74
C VAL A 654 -15.50 19.18 -4.00
N LEU A 655 -15.50 20.39 -3.46
CA LEU A 655 -14.34 20.96 -2.77
C LEU A 655 -14.28 20.52 -1.30
N SER A 656 -13.08 20.60 -0.74
CA SER A 656 -12.77 20.25 0.65
C SER A 656 -12.14 21.45 1.34
N LEU A 657 -12.88 22.55 1.39
CA LEU A 657 -12.40 23.81 1.99
C LEU A 657 -12.23 23.67 3.51
N PRO A 658 -11.39 24.51 4.15
CA PRO A 658 -11.24 24.49 5.60
C PRO A 658 -12.57 24.63 6.34
N GLY A 659 -12.78 23.80 7.35
CA GLY A 659 -13.98 23.79 8.19
C GLY A 659 -15.21 23.15 7.55
N THR A 660 -15.12 22.63 6.32
CA THR A 660 -16.28 22.06 5.61
C THR A 660 -16.52 20.59 5.89
N LEU A 661 -15.56 19.90 6.53
CA LEU A 661 -15.70 18.48 6.83
C LEU A 661 -16.95 18.20 7.67
N ARG A 662 -17.25 19.07 8.65
CA ARG A 662 -18.41 18.95 9.54
C ARG A 662 -19.77 18.96 8.82
N HIS A 663 -19.84 19.50 7.61
CA HIS A 663 -21.08 19.62 6.83
C HIS A 663 -21.39 18.36 6.04
N ARG A 664 -20.43 17.43 5.92
CA ARG A 664 -20.61 16.17 5.21
C ARG A 664 -21.37 15.19 6.10
N MET A 665 -22.53 14.72 5.64
CA MET A 665 -23.28 13.68 6.33
C MET A 665 -22.70 12.29 6.06
N GLU A 666 -22.74 11.42 7.07
CA GLU A 666 -22.38 10.01 6.91
C GLU A 666 -23.45 9.27 6.08
N PRO A 667 -23.06 8.24 5.30
CA PRO A 667 -23.98 7.45 4.47
C PRO A 667 -25.25 6.92 5.15
N GLY A 668 -25.19 6.58 6.45
CA GLY A 668 -26.33 6.10 7.24
C GLY A 668 -27.01 7.15 8.11
N LYS A 669 -26.68 8.44 7.97
CA LYS A 669 -27.14 9.52 8.86
C LYS A 669 -27.93 10.61 8.11
N SER A 670 -28.78 10.20 7.17
CA SER A 670 -29.67 11.10 6.42
C SER A 670 -30.77 11.74 7.29
N GLY A 671 -31.04 11.17 8.47
CA GLY A 671 -32.17 11.55 9.31
C GLY A 671 -33.52 10.95 8.88
N TYR A 672 -33.55 10.13 7.83
CA TYR A 672 -34.74 9.38 7.40
C TYR A 672 -34.47 7.88 7.47
N ALA A 673 -35.44 7.10 7.94
CA ALA A 673 -35.27 5.67 8.22
C ALA A 673 -34.97 4.83 6.97
N ASN A 674 -35.41 5.29 5.80
CA ASN A 674 -35.30 4.58 4.52
C ASN A 674 -34.42 5.28 3.48
N LEU A 675 -33.62 6.28 3.87
CA LEU A 675 -32.74 7.03 2.96
C LEU A 675 -31.28 6.90 3.36
N TYR A 676 -30.44 6.47 2.42
CA TYR A 676 -29.00 6.33 2.58
C TYR A 676 -28.26 7.17 1.54
N LEU A 677 -27.07 7.67 1.88
CA LEU A 677 -26.35 8.65 1.07
C LEU A 677 -25.09 8.00 0.46
N ALA A 678 -24.85 8.20 -0.83
CA ALA A 678 -23.69 7.64 -1.51
C ALA A 678 -23.05 8.64 -2.49
N GLY A 679 -21.89 9.20 -2.16
CA GLY A 679 -21.17 10.10 -3.05
C GLY A 679 -19.85 10.60 -2.48
N ASP A 680 -19.03 11.18 -3.35
CA ASP A 680 -17.76 11.84 -3.00
C ASP A 680 -17.92 13.09 -2.11
N TRP A 681 -19.17 13.48 -1.85
CA TRP A 681 -19.59 14.56 -0.95
C TRP A 681 -19.98 14.09 0.46
N THR A 682 -20.12 12.78 0.69
CA THR A 682 -20.44 12.24 2.02
C THR A 682 -19.22 12.18 2.93
N MET A 683 -19.45 12.04 4.24
CA MET A 683 -18.41 11.77 5.22
C MET A 683 -18.05 10.29 5.18
N VAL A 684 -16.85 9.99 4.70
CA VAL A 684 -16.23 8.67 4.85
C VAL A 684 -14.92 8.79 5.62
N ALA A 685 -14.47 7.68 6.21
CA ALA A 685 -13.42 7.66 7.23
C ALA A 685 -11.99 7.82 6.66
N GLU A 686 -11.81 8.66 5.63
CA GLU A 686 -10.55 8.83 4.86
C GLU A 686 -10.39 10.25 4.27
N ILE A 687 -9.66 10.38 3.15
CA ILE A 687 -9.43 11.61 2.39
C ILE A 687 -10.78 12.09 1.89
N ASN A 688 -11.33 13.14 2.48
CA ASN A 688 -12.62 13.68 2.07
C ASN A 688 -12.46 14.57 0.83
N ALA A 689 -12.02 14.00 -0.31
CA ALA A 689 -11.83 14.67 -1.60
C ALA A 689 -12.73 14.10 -2.70
N GLY A 690 -13.00 14.89 -3.75
CA GLY A 690 -13.78 14.46 -4.92
C GLY A 690 -13.04 13.43 -5.77
N CYS A 691 -13.04 12.15 -5.40
CA CYS A 691 -12.35 11.12 -6.18
C CYS A 691 -13.08 9.78 -6.22
N VAL A 692 -12.61 8.90 -7.11
CA VAL A 692 -13.21 7.57 -7.34
C VAL A 692 -13.15 6.68 -6.10
N GLU A 693 -12.06 6.75 -5.34
CA GLU A 693 -11.91 5.97 -4.10
C GLU A 693 -12.98 6.32 -3.07
N VAL A 694 -13.18 7.63 -2.82
CA VAL A 694 -14.19 8.13 -1.88
C VAL A 694 -15.60 7.79 -2.36
N ALA A 695 -15.87 7.89 -3.66
CA ALA A 695 -17.15 7.47 -4.23
C ALA A 695 -17.39 5.97 -4.00
N ALA A 696 -16.39 5.12 -4.21
CA ALA A 696 -16.48 3.68 -3.95
C ALA A 696 -16.73 3.39 -2.46
N MET A 697 -15.93 3.97 -1.57
CA MET A 697 -16.09 3.84 -0.12
C MET A 697 -17.48 4.26 0.34
N SER A 698 -17.98 5.39 -0.15
CA SER A 698 -19.29 5.90 0.20
C SER A 698 -20.41 4.96 -0.25
N GLY A 699 -20.30 4.39 -1.46
CA GLY A 699 -21.23 3.37 -1.93
C GLY A 699 -21.23 2.10 -1.08
N LEU A 700 -20.04 1.60 -0.71
CA LEU A 700 -19.90 0.47 0.21
C LEU A 700 -20.51 0.77 1.58
N ALA A 701 -20.27 1.97 2.12
CA ALA A 701 -20.80 2.40 3.41
C ALA A 701 -22.33 2.57 3.39
N ALA A 702 -22.90 3.08 2.29
CA ALA A 702 -24.35 3.17 2.10
C ALA A 702 -25.00 1.79 2.09
N ALA A 703 -24.41 0.84 1.34
CA ALA A 703 -24.88 -0.55 1.33
C ALA A 703 -24.76 -1.22 2.71
N SER A 704 -23.70 -0.92 3.45
CA SER A 704 -23.51 -1.42 4.82
C SER A 704 -24.58 -0.89 5.78
N ALA A 705 -24.87 0.41 5.73
CA ALA A 705 -25.90 1.04 6.53
C ALA A 705 -27.32 0.53 6.18
N LEU A 706 -27.61 0.34 4.89
CA LEU A 706 -28.90 -0.18 4.43
C LEU A 706 -29.12 -1.62 4.85
N SER A 707 -28.11 -2.48 4.65
CA SER A 707 -28.24 -3.91 4.91
C SER A 707 -28.09 -4.29 6.38
N GLY A 708 -27.50 -3.41 7.21
CA GLY A 708 -27.04 -3.75 8.55
C GLY A 708 -25.84 -4.70 8.58
N VAL A 709 -25.27 -5.05 7.43
CA VAL A 709 -24.08 -5.91 7.32
C VAL A 709 -22.84 -5.03 7.25
N HIS A 710 -21.88 -5.26 8.15
CA HIS A 710 -20.61 -4.54 8.14
C HIS A 710 -19.76 -4.92 6.92
N ILE A 711 -19.52 -3.95 6.03
CA ILE A 711 -18.60 -4.11 4.90
C ILE A 711 -17.22 -3.55 5.28
N PRO A 712 -16.14 -4.35 5.20
CA PRO A 712 -14.79 -3.84 5.46
C PRO A 712 -14.38 -2.82 4.39
N ILE A 713 -14.22 -1.57 4.81
CA ILE A 713 -13.72 -0.46 3.99
C ILE A 713 -12.32 -0.10 4.48
N VAL A 714 -11.34 -0.09 3.57
CA VAL A 714 -9.96 0.24 3.90
C VAL A 714 -9.85 1.77 4.04
N SER A 715 -9.46 2.26 5.22
CA SER A 715 -9.44 3.72 5.49
C SER A 715 -8.44 4.10 6.60
N MET A 716 -8.07 5.39 6.68
CA MET A 716 -7.12 5.92 7.68
C MET A 716 -7.71 6.04 9.08
N LYS A 717 -9.01 6.31 9.21
CA LYS A 717 -9.68 6.18 10.49
C LYS A 717 -9.92 4.69 10.72
N PRO A 718 -9.48 4.14 11.85
CA PRO A 718 -10.10 2.93 12.31
C PRO A 718 -11.59 3.28 12.56
N GLN A 719 -12.53 2.45 12.10
CA GLN A 719 -13.95 2.81 12.21
C GLN A 719 -14.36 2.93 13.69
N PRO A 720 -15.13 3.95 14.11
CA PRO A 720 -15.44 4.20 15.52
C PRO A 720 -16.17 3.06 16.24
N ASP A 721 -16.77 2.11 15.52
CA ASP A 721 -17.34 0.87 16.08
C ASP A 721 -16.36 -0.32 16.10
N ARG A 722 -15.09 -0.06 15.77
CA ARG A 722 -14.02 -1.05 15.72
C ARG A 722 -12.64 -0.54 16.15
N ILE A 723 -12.42 0.71 16.58
CA ILE A 723 -11.09 1.07 17.15
C ILE A 723 -10.98 0.63 18.62
N ALA A 724 -12.09 0.67 19.35
CA ALA A 724 -12.15 0.11 20.70
C ALA A 724 -12.19 -1.44 20.68
N ASP A 725 -12.53 -2.04 19.53
CA ASP A 725 -12.72 -3.48 19.36
C ASP A 725 -11.82 -4.12 18.28
N LEU A 726 -10.86 -3.34 17.74
CA LEU A 726 -9.65 -3.77 17.02
C LEU A 726 -8.40 -3.46 17.87
N SER A 727 -8.53 -3.62 19.20
CA SER A 727 -7.61 -4.59 19.78
C SER A 727 -7.69 -5.82 18.86
N PRO A 728 -6.61 -6.53 18.47
CA PRO A 728 -6.85 -7.93 18.10
C PRO A 728 -7.83 -8.42 19.15
N LEU A 729 -9.00 -8.96 18.77
CA LEU A 729 -10.03 -9.41 19.72
C LEU A 729 -9.27 -9.78 20.98
N PRO A 730 -9.66 -9.44 22.21
CA PRO A 730 -9.30 -10.37 23.23
C PRO A 730 -10.01 -11.71 22.84
N VAL A 731 -9.54 -12.44 21.81
CA VAL A 731 -8.58 -13.46 22.14
C VAL A 731 -7.67 -12.90 23.24
N THR A 732 -8.17 -12.96 24.47
CA THR A 732 -7.72 -14.03 25.32
C THR A 732 -7.38 -15.18 24.38
N LYS A 733 -6.15 -15.17 23.79
CA LYS A 733 -5.65 -16.24 22.91
C LYS A 733 -6.20 -17.47 23.58
N PRO A 734 -7.12 -18.23 22.96
CA PRO A 734 -8.01 -19.10 23.70
C PRO A 734 -7.09 -19.87 24.62
N GLY A 735 -7.27 -19.69 25.92
CA GLY A 735 -6.20 -20.01 26.87
C GLY A 735 -5.70 -21.39 26.53
N TYR A 736 -4.39 -21.56 26.32
CA TYR A 736 -3.86 -22.84 25.83
C TYR A 736 -4.38 -23.95 26.74
N ILE A 737 -5.24 -24.80 26.20
CA ILE A 737 -5.93 -25.82 26.99
C ILE A 737 -4.92 -26.92 27.25
N ASN A 738 -4.35 -26.93 28.46
CA ASN A 738 -3.55 -28.05 28.92
C ASN A 738 -4.49 -29.24 29.16
N TYR A 739 -4.41 -30.27 28.32
CA TYR A 739 -5.09 -31.54 28.55
C TYR A 739 -4.57 -32.21 29.83
N ALA A 740 -5.39 -33.04 30.48
CA ALA A 740 -4.97 -33.82 31.64
C ALA A 740 -3.91 -34.85 31.21
N GLY A 741 -2.73 -34.80 31.84
CA GLY A 741 -1.53 -35.53 31.40
C GLY A 741 -0.67 -34.67 30.47
N TRP A 742 0.55 -34.36 30.90
CA TRP A 742 1.49 -33.55 30.13
C TRP A 742 2.02 -34.33 28.94
N ASN A 743 1.76 -33.84 27.73
CA ASN A 743 2.38 -34.34 26.49
C ASN A 743 3.51 -33.43 25.99
N THR A 744 3.72 -32.29 26.64
CA THR A 744 4.74 -31.28 26.31
C THR A 744 5.18 -30.54 27.58
N LEU A 745 6.31 -29.84 27.54
CA LEU A 745 6.74 -28.98 28.66
C LEU A 745 5.74 -27.82 28.89
N PRO A 746 5.59 -27.34 30.14
CA PRO A 746 4.84 -26.11 30.41
C PRO A 746 5.40 -24.91 29.62
N PRO A 747 4.70 -23.78 29.48
CA PRO A 747 5.15 -22.68 28.63
C PRO A 747 6.41 -21.94 29.14
N PRO A 748 7.20 -21.30 28.25
CA PRO A 748 8.37 -20.49 28.62
C PRO A 748 8.04 -19.26 29.47
N PRO A 749 9.05 -18.57 30.03
CA PRO A 749 10.50 -18.80 29.89
C PRO A 749 11.01 -20.04 30.62
N TYR A 750 12.06 -20.66 30.07
CA TYR A 750 12.75 -21.82 30.66
C TYR A 750 14.11 -21.45 31.21
N PHE A 751 14.51 -22.10 32.30
CA PHE A 751 15.91 -22.20 32.68
C PHE A 751 16.50 -23.51 32.15
N CYS A 752 17.79 -23.49 31.81
CA CYS A 752 18.59 -24.64 31.41
C CYS A 752 19.87 -24.63 32.24
N ASN A 753 19.88 -25.43 33.31
CA ASN A 753 20.97 -25.49 34.28
C ASN A 753 21.77 -26.78 34.15
N ASP A 754 23.00 -26.72 34.64
CA ASP A 754 24.00 -27.78 34.52
C ASP A 754 24.17 -28.18 33.05
N THR A 755 24.38 -27.18 32.19
CA THR A 755 24.48 -27.39 30.74
C THR A 755 25.91 -27.48 30.26
N THR A 756 26.23 -28.62 29.66
CA THR A 756 27.45 -28.84 28.89
C THR A 756 27.21 -28.41 27.43
N TYR A 757 28.03 -27.51 26.91
CA TYR A 757 27.95 -26.99 25.56
C TYR A 757 29.22 -27.28 24.76
N TYR A 758 29.08 -27.84 23.58
CA TYR A 758 30.14 -27.91 22.57
C TYR A 758 29.67 -27.24 21.28
N THR A 759 30.59 -26.62 20.57
CA THR A 759 30.37 -26.27 19.16
C THR A 759 31.58 -26.59 18.31
N PHE A 760 31.31 -26.92 17.06
CA PHE A 760 32.30 -27.23 16.04
C PHE A 760 31.92 -26.54 14.74
N LEU A 761 32.91 -26.01 14.03
CA LEU A 761 32.70 -25.34 12.74
C LEU A 761 33.07 -26.26 11.60
N PHE A 762 32.15 -26.46 10.65
CA PHE A 762 32.40 -27.23 9.44
C PHE A 762 32.17 -26.36 8.19
N PRO A 763 32.97 -26.54 7.13
CA PRO A 763 32.71 -25.89 5.84
C PRO A 763 31.33 -26.23 5.29
N ALA A 764 30.69 -25.24 4.67
CA ALA A 764 29.37 -25.38 4.07
C ALA A 764 29.25 -24.56 2.77
N GLY A 765 28.33 -24.95 1.89
CA GLY A 765 28.09 -24.25 0.64
C GLY A 765 27.23 -23.01 0.87
N LEU A 766 27.81 -21.80 0.76
CA LEU A 766 27.09 -20.54 1.02
C LEU A 766 25.79 -20.43 0.20
N CYS A 767 25.83 -20.76 -1.09
CA CYS A 767 24.65 -20.75 -1.96
C CYS A 767 23.61 -21.79 -1.52
N ALA A 768 24.04 -23.00 -1.15
CA ALA A 768 23.12 -24.05 -0.68
C ALA A 768 22.40 -23.63 0.62
N CYS A 769 23.16 -23.10 1.59
CA CYS A 769 22.59 -22.55 2.82
C CYS A 769 21.62 -21.38 2.54
N GLN A 770 21.95 -20.52 1.56
CA GLN A 770 21.06 -19.44 1.15
C GLN A 770 19.79 -19.99 0.48
N ASP A 771 19.89 -21.00 -0.38
CA ASP A 771 18.74 -21.65 -1.03
C ASP A 771 17.85 -22.38 0.00
N PHE A 772 18.45 -22.91 1.06
CA PHE A 772 17.71 -23.43 2.21
C PHE A 772 16.90 -22.32 2.87
N LEU A 773 17.50 -21.17 3.22
CA LEU A 773 16.77 -20.02 3.78
C LEU A 773 15.71 -19.49 2.82
N ASP A 774 16.01 -19.42 1.52
CA ASP A 774 15.10 -18.88 0.51
C ASP A 774 13.81 -19.71 0.41
N ARG A 775 13.94 -21.05 0.48
CA ARG A 775 12.80 -21.98 0.41
C ARG A 775 12.07 -22.20 1.72
N SER A 776 12.64 -21.77 2.85
CA SER A 776 12.06 -22.00 4.19
C SER A 776 11.66 -20.71 4.89
N TYR A 777 12.62 -19.81 5.13
CA TYR A 777 12.40 -18.55 5.85
C TYR A 777 11.97 -17.42 4.92
N ASN A 778 12.66 -17.17 3.80
CA ASN A 778 12.37 -15.99 2.97
C ASN A 778 11.06 -16.09 2.18
N VAL A 779 10.61 -17.30 1.88
CA VAL A 779 9.28 -17.52 1.26
C VAL A 779 8.14 -17.04 2.17
N VAL A 780 8.38 -16.93 3.49
CA VAL A 780 7.39 -16.43 4.47
C VAL A 780 7.77 -15.09 5.10
N ALA A 781 8.93 -14.52 4.75
CA ALA A 781 9.49 -13.36 5.42
C ALA A 781 8.81 -12.02 5.05
N GLY A 782 7.87 -12.04 4.10
CA GLY A 782 7.15 -10.85 3.67
C GLY A 782 8.09 -9.79 3.10
N GLY A 783 8.18 -8.64 3.77
CA GLY A 783 9.11 -7.58 3.41
C GLY A 783 10.56 -7.83 3.86
N GLN A 784 10.79 -8.71 4.82
CA GLN A 784 12.12 -8.97 5.34
C GLN A 784 12.87 -10.02 4.51
N ARG A 785 14.20 -10.02 4.53
CA ARG A 785 15.04 -11.02 3.86
C ARG A 785 16.19 -11.48 4.74
N PHE A 786 16.29 -12.78 4.97
CA PHE A 786 17.38 -13.43 5.68
C PHE A 786 18.49 -13.85 4.72
N ARG A 787 19.74 -13.52 5.07
CA ARG A 787 20.93 -13.90 4.29
C ARG A 787 21.94 -14.62 5.17
N VAL A 788 22.50 -15.72 4.65
CA VAL A 788 23.58 -16.45 5.31
C VAL A 788 24.84 -15.59 5.31
N LEU A 789 25.50 -15.50 6.47
CA LEU A 789 26.65 -14.61 6.65
C LEU A 789 27.99 -15.33 6.46
N LEU A 790 28.04 -16.64 6.75
CA LEU A 790 29.26 -17.44 6.71
C LEU A 790 29.09 -18.69 5.82
N ALA A 791 30.14 -19.05 5.09
CA ALA A 791 30.25 -20.32 4.36
C ALA A 791 30.62 -21.49 5.30
N GLN A 792 30.07 -21.48 6.52
CA GLN A 792 30.31 -22.47 7.58
C GLN A 792 29.01 -22.74 8.32
N VAL A 793 28.88 -23.96 8.83
CA VAL A 793 27.79 -24.36 9.74
C VAL A 793 28.35 -24.61 11.14
N PHE A 794 27.58 -24.22 12.14
CA PHE A 794 27.87 -24.52 13.54
C PHE A 794 27.18 -25.83 13.91
N LEU A 795 27.95 -26.86 14.26
CA LEU A 795 27.42 -28.07 14.88
C LEU A 795 27.44 -27.87 16.40
N ASN A 796 26.27 -27.56 16.96
CA ASN A 796 26.08 -27.34 18.38
C ASN A 796 25.64 -28.64 19.08
N ILE A 797 26.23 -28.92 20.25
CA ILE A 797 25.85 -30.00 21.16
C ILE A 797 25.56 -29.37 22.51
N VAL A 798 24.31 -29.42 22.95
CA VAL A 798 23.84 -28.80 24.20
C VAL A 798 23.20 -29.88 25.07
N GLN A 799 23.84 -30.24 26.18
CA GLN A 799 23.30 -31.20 27.14
C GLN A 799 22.88 -30.49 28.42
N SER A 800 21.59 -30.23 28.58
CA SER A 800 21.02 -29.64 29.80
C SER A 800 20.49 -30.73 30.72
N ARG A 801 21.04 -30.84 31.93
CA ARG A 801 20.56 -31.82 32.92
C ARG A 801 19.26 -31.40 33.60
N LYS A 802 18.97 -30.10 33.63
CA LYS A 802 17.76 -29.55 34.24
C LYS A 802 17.20 -28.42 33.40
N THR A 803 16.10 -28.70 32.71
CA THR A 803 15.30 -27.73 31.97
C THR A 803 13.90 -27.66 32.57
N GLY A 804 13.44 -26.47 32.94
CA GLY A 804 12.13 -26.28 33.58
C GLY A 804 11.57 -24.87 33.39
N ALA A 805 10.26 -24.73 33.61
CA ALA A 805 9.56 -23.46 33.51
C ALA A 805 9.87 -22.53 34.70
N LEU A 806 9.96 -21.23 34.43
CA LEU A 806 10.17 -20.20 35.46
C LEU A 806 8.85 -19.62 35.99
N THR A 807 7.75 -19.75 35.25
CA THR A 807 6.47 -19.09 35.55
C THR A 807 5.59 -19.93 36.49
N PRO A 808 5.09 -19.40 37.62
CA PRO A 808 4.09 -20.10 38.45
C PRO A 808 2.74 -20.30 37.71
N PRO A 809 2.00 -21.39 37.99
CA PRO A 809 2.33 -22.49 38.90
C PRO A 809 3.29 -23.53 38.29
N PHE A 810 3.63 -23.40 37.01
CA PHE A 810 4.44 -24.38 36.27
C PHE A 810 5.86 -24.53 36.80
N SER A 811 6.42 -23.50 37.42
CA SER A 811 7.74 -23.57 38.09
C SER A 811 7.81 -24.56 39.24
N GLN A 812 6.68 -25.10 39.71
CA GLN A 812 6.63 -26.14 40.74
C GLN A 812 6.53 -27.57 40.19
N GLN A 813 6.56 -27.75 38.87
CA GLN A 813 6.22 -29.01 38.20
C GLN A 813 7.44 -29.86 37.78
N GLY A 814 8.63 -29.54 38.28
CA GLY A 814 9.86 -30.30 38.05
C GLY A 814 10.60 -29.91 36.77
N THR A 815 11.54 -30.76 36.37
CA THR A 815 12.47 -30.51 35.26
C THR A 815 12.64 -31.73 34.38
N ILE A 816 13.02 -31.53 33.12
CA ILE A 816 13.50 -32.60 32.23
C ILE A 816 15.00 -32.44 31.96
N ALA A 817 15.65 -33.52 31.54
CA ALA A 817 16.94 -33.45 30.86
C ALA A 817 16.72 -33.55 29.36
N ALA A 818 17.53 -32.85 28.57
CA ALA A 818 17.52 -32.95 27.12
C ALA A 818 18.92 -32.70 26.55
N THR A 819 19.25 -33.49 25.53
CA THR A 819 20.43 -33.28 24.69
C THR A 819 19.98 -32.83 23.30
N ASP A 820 20.43 -31.66 22.87
CA ASP A 820 20.22 -31.13 21.52
C ASP A 820 21.52 -31.20 20.73
N ILE A 821 21.52 -31.88 19.57
CA ILE A 821 22.65 -31.88 18.61
C ILE A 821 22.16 -31.40 17.25
N GLY A 822 22.78 -30.38 16.67
CA GLY A 822 22.33 -29.93 15.36
C GLY A 822 23.10 -28.80 14.71
N PHE A 823 22.72 -28.51 13.46
CA PHE A 823 23.36 -27.52 12.61
C PHE A 823 22.65 -26.17 12.69
N TRP A 824 23.44 -25.11 12.84
CA TRP A 824 22.98 -23.74 12.92
C TRP A 824 23.70 -22.85 11.92
N LEU A 825 22.94 -21.91 11.34
CA LEU A 825 23.42 -20.92 10.38
C LEU A 825 23.46 -19.56 11.06
N LEU A 826 24.57 -18.83 10.87
CA LEU A 826 24.63 -17.41 11.22
C LEU A 826 24.00 -16.60 10.08
N VAL A 827 22.96 -15.83 10.39
CA VAL A 827 22.16 -15.12 9.40
C VAL A 827 21.99 -13.65 9.79
N GLY A 828 21.96 -12.78 8.78
CA GLY A 828 21.51 -11.41 8.91
C GLY A 828 20.09 -11.29 8.39
N SER A 829 19.24 -10.55 9.08
CA SER A 829 17.93 -10.15 8.61
C SER A 829 18.02 -8.77 7.98
N TYR A 830 17.37 -8.54 6.84
CA TYR A 830 17.47 -7.31 6.04
C TYR A 830 16.09 -6.78 5.71
N GLU A 831 15.92 -5.46 5.73
CA GLU A 831 14.75 -4.79 5.15
C GLU A 831 14.80 -4.82 3.61
N PRO A 832 13.65 -4.64 2.92
CA PRO A 832 13.63 -4.63 1.46
C PRO A 832 14.54 -3.53 0.90
N GLY A 833 15.48 -3.90 0.02
CA GLY A 833 16.47 -2.96 -0.54
C GLY A 833 17.60 -2.55 0.42
N GLY A 834 17.60 -3.06 1.66
CA GLY A 834 18.65 -2.81 2.66
C GLY A 834 19.97 -3.50 2.31
N TRP A 835 21.07 -2.75 2.44
CA TRP A 835 22.42 -3.25 2.20
C TRP A 835 23.11 -3.78 3.48
N LEU A 836 22.70 -3.31 4.66
CA LEU A 836 23.13 -3.80 5.97
C LEU A 836 22.01 -4.62 6.62
N PRO A 837 22.35 -5.66 7.42
CA PRO A 837 21.34 -6.35 8.20
C PRO A 837 20.76 -5.41 9.27
N THR A 838 19.46 -5.53 9.55
CA THR A 838 18.78 -4.88 10.67
C THR A 838 18.90 -5.68 11.96
N SER A 839 19.16 -6.98 11.87
CA SER A 839 19.51 -7.82 13.01
C SER A 839 20.38 -8.99 12.58
N VAL A 840 21.22 -9.48 13.48
CA VAL A 840 22.02 -10.69 13.26
C VAL A 840 21.68 -11.72 14.32
N GLY A 841 21.57 -12.98 13.89
CA GLY A 841 21.20 -14.07 14.78
C GLY A 841 21.38 -15.43 14.12
N PHE A 842 20.93 -16.47 14.79
CA PHE A 842 21.06 -17.83 14.31
C PHE A 842 19.75 -18.41 13.80
N VAL A 843 19.84 -19.23 12.75
CA VAL A 843 18.76 -20.10 12.29
C VAL A 843 19.15 -21.56 12.58
N PRO A 844 18.40 -22.30 13.40
CA PRO A 844 18.58 -23.73 13.53
C PRO A 844 18.07 -24.41 12.25
N ALA A 845 18.94 -25.12 11.54
CA ALA A 845 18.56 -25.80 10.30
C ALA A 845 18.01 -27.21 10.58
N TYR A 846 18.73 -27.98 11.39
CA TYR A 846 18.35 -29.35 11.80
C TYR A 846 18.80 -29.60 13.23
N LEU A 847 17.89 -30.03 14.10
CA LEU A 847 18.18 -30.34 15.51
C LEU A 847 17.68 -31.74 15.86
N PHE A 848 18.54 -32.58 16.45
CA PHE A 848 18.22 -33.93 16.91
C PHE A 848 18.21 -33.96 18.44
N VAL A 849 17.18 -34.59 19.01
CA VAL A 849 16.88 -34.50 20.45
C VAL A 849 16.46 -35.83 21.04
N ASP A 850 17.04 -36.18 22.19
CA ASP A 850 16.81 -37.43 22.93
C ASP A 850 15.50 -37.47 23.74
N ASN A 851 14.78 -36.35 23.79
CA ASN A 851 13.58 -36.19 24.60
C ASN A 851 12.39 -35.69 23.77
N ALA A 852 11.35 -36.52 23.66
CA ALA A 852 10.13 -36.20 22.91
C ALA A 852 9.38 -34.97 23.45
N TRP A 853 9.40 -34.71 24.76
CA TRP A 853 8.75 -33.51 25.34
C TRP A 853 9.45 -32.22 24.90
N SER A 854 10.78 -32.26 24.77
CA SER A 854 11.56 -31.13 24.23
C SER A 854 11.26 -30.90 22.75
N VAL A 855 11.07 -31.98 21.96
CA VAL A 855 10.68 -31.88 20.55
C VAL A 855 9.32 -31.19 20.41
N ILE A 856 8.30 -31.66 21.13
CA ILE A 856 6.93 -31.13 21.05
C ILE A 856 6.90 -29.67 21.50
N ALA A 857 7.43 -29.36 22.69
CA ALA A 857 7.42 -28.00 23.23
C ALA A 857 8.11 -27.01 22.29
N ALA A 858 9.24 -27.39 21.72
CA ALA A 858 10.01 -26.50 20.88
C ALA A 858 9.32 -26.20 19.53
N ARG A 859 8.58 -27.17 18.97
CA ARG A 859 7.79 -26.99 17.74
C ARG A 859 6.53 -26.17 18.00
N ASP A 860 5.79 -26.50 19.06
CA ASP A 860 4.51 -25.88 19.39
C ASP A 860 4.66 -24.45 19.89
N VAL A 861 5.76 -24.14 20.58
CA VAL A 861 5.99 -22.82 21.19
C VAL A 861 6.70 -21.89 20.21
N TRP A 862 7.89 -22.27 19.72
CA TRP A 862 8.76 -21.41 18.91
C TRP A 862 8.81 -21.78 17.43
N GLY A 863 8.74 -23.07 17.08
CA GLY A 863 8.95 -23.54 15.70
C GLY A 863 10.35 -24.09 15.42
N TYR A 864 11.05 -24.64 16.42
CA TYR A 864 12.33 -25.31 16.18
C TYR A 864 12.17 -26.55 15.27
N PRO A 865 13.08 -26.80 14.30
CA PRO A 865 13.07 -28.01 13.48
C PRO A 865 13.70 -29.20 14.21
N LYS A 866 13.12 -29.57 15.36
CA LYS A 866 13.59 -30.69 16.19
C LYS A 866 13.04 -32.03 15.69
N TYR A 867 13.93 -33.02 15.65
CA TYR A 867 13.67 -34.43 15.33
C TYR A 867 13.99 -35.27 16.57
N HIS A 868 13.14 -36.23 16.89
CA HIS A 868 13.45 -37.17 17.96
C HIS A 868 14.52 -38.17 17.50
N ALA A 869 15.54 -38.38 18.32
CA ALA A 869 16.67 -39.23 18.01
C ALA A 869 17.20 -39.96 19.25
N ALA A 870 17.82 -41.13 19.07
CA ALA A 870 18.68 -41.73 20.06
C ALA A 870 20.06 -41.06 20.00
N ILE A 871 20.51 -40.48 21.11
CA ILE A 871 21.80 -39.79 21.21
C ILE A 871 22.70 -40.54 22.20
N SER A 872 23.94 -40.79 21.78
CA SER A 872 24.98 -41.35 22.64
C SER A 872 26.10 -40.32 22.81
N LEU A 873 26.41 -40.02 24.07
CA LEU A 873 27.45 -39.07 24.48
C LEU A 873 28.50 -39.75 25.34
N PRO A 874 29.73 -39.23 25.38
CA PRO A 874 30.74 -39.66 26.35
C PRO A 874 30.33 -39.32 27.80
N ASP A 875 30.75 -40.16 28.76
CA ASP A 875 30.40 -39.99 30.19
C ASP A 875 31.12 -38.81 30.87
N THR A 876 32.15 -38.24 30.23
CA THR A 876 32.96 -37.15 30.75
C THR A 876 32.96 -35.94 29.81
N ALA A 877 33.08 -34.74 30.39
CA ALA A 877 33.20 -33.49 29.67
C ALA A 877 34.38 -32.66 30.22
N PRO A 878 35.23 -32.03 29.37
CA PRO A 878 35.25 -32.18 27.90
C PRO A 878 35.69 -33.59 27.47
N SER A 879 35.23 -34.05 26.30
CA SER A 879 35.63 -35.33 25.69
C SER A 879 35.84 -35.19 24.19
N TRP A 880 36.61 -36.11 23.59
CA TRP A 880 36.87 -36.21 22.15
C TRP A 880 35.92 -37.20 21.43
N GLY A 881 34.80 -37.54 22.06
CA GLY A 881 33.75 -38.37 21.46
C GLY A 881 33.92 -39.89 21.72
N PRO A 882 33.16 -40.74 21.03
CA PRO A 882 32.24 -40.36 19.96
C PRO A 882 30.95 -39.68 20.47
N PHE A 883 30.44 -38.73 19.70
CA PHE A 883 29.08 -38.18 19.85
C PHE A 883 28.24 -38.74 18.70
N GLU A 884 27.21 -39.52 18.99
CA GLU A 884 26.43 -40.22 17.96
C GLU A 884 24.94 -39.87 18.03
N VAL A 885 24.32 -39.72 16.85
CA VAL A 885 22.88 -39.50 16.71
C VAL A 885 22.31 -40.55 15.76
N SER A 886 21.24 -41.21 16.17
CA SER A 886 20.44 -42.08 15.31
C SER A 886 18.97 -41.66 15.34
N ALA A 887 18.34 -41.49 14.18
CA ALA A 887 16.94 -41.08 14.07
C ALA A 887 16.20 -41.94 13.05
N LEU A 888 14.87 -41.97 13.11
CA LEU A 888 14.07 -42.61 12.06
C LEU A 888 14.26 -41.85 10.74
N ALA A 889 14.76 -42.51 9.71
CA ALA A 889 14.97 -41.91 8.40
C ALA A 889 14.50 -42.84 7.27
N ILE A 890 14.14 -42.24 6.14
CA ILE A 890 13.90 -42.93 4.87
C ILE A 890 15.08 -42.61 3.97
N ALA A 891 15.83 -43.64 3.59
CA ALA A 891 17.07 -43.46 2.84
C ALA A 891 16.84 -42.87 1.46
N LYS A 892 15.87 -43.41 0.73
CA LYS A 892 15.42 -42.89 -0.56
C LYS A 892 13.90 -42.84 -0.62
N PHE A 893 13.33 -41.73 -1.10
CA PHE A 893 11.88 -41.63 -1.20
C PHE A 893 11.34 -42.51 -2.34
N ALA A 894 10.65 -43.58 -1.98
CA ALA A 894 9.85 -44.38 -2.89
C ALA A 894 8.63 -44.97 -2.15
N PRO A 895 7.50 -45.27 -2.83
CA PRO A 895 6.29 -45.79 -2.19
C PRO A 895 6.49 -47.11 -1.41
N THR A 896 7.57 -47.85 -1.68
CA THR A 896 7.90 -49.15 -1.05
C THR A 896 8.90 -49.04 0.10
N GLU A 897 9.47 -47.85 0.33
CA GLU A 897 10.49 -47.64 1.35
C GLU A 897 9.84 -47.32 2.70
N HIS A 898 10.46 -47.78 3.79
CA HIS A 898 9.96 -47.59 5.15
C HIS A 898 11.00 -46.86 6.00
N ALA A 899 10.51 -46.04 6.94
CA ALA A 899 11.40 -45.40 7.90
C ALA A 899 12.04 -46.45 8.83
N SER A 900 13.35 -46.35 9.03
CA SER A 900 14.10 -47.21 9.95
C SER A 900 15.07 -46.37 10.77
N LEU A 901 15.52 -46.88 11.92
CA LEU A 901 16.50 -46.17 12.74
C LEU A 901 17.84 -46.18 12.02
N GLN A 902 18.32 -44.99 11.64
CA GLN A 902 19.56 -44.79 10.90
C GLN A 902 20.49 -43.88 11.69
N ARG A 903 21.79 -44.12 11.60
CA ARG A 903 22.80 -43.25 12.21
C ARG A 903 22.97 -41.99 11.35
N MET A 904 22.53 -40.86 11.88
CA MET A 904 22.51 -39.57 11.19
C MET A 904 23.89 -38.93 11.18
N LEU A 905 24.55 -38.91 12.34
CA LEU A 905 25.91 -38.38 12.47
C LEU A 905 26.72 -39.09 13.56
N LYS A 906 28.05 -39.07 13.40
CA LYS A 906 29.05 -39.44 14.41
C LYS A 906 30.20 -38.44 14.38
N LEU A 907 30.46 -37.78 15.51
CA LEU A 907 31.60 -36.88 15.68
C LEU A 907 32.64 -37.54 16.58
N SER A 908 33.92 -37.51 16.19
CA SER A 908 35.04 -38.01 17.00
C SER A 908 36.28 -37.17 16.76
N GLY A 909 37.12 -36.99 17.78
CA GLY A 909 38.36 -36.22 17.68
C GLY A 909 39.57 -36.98 18.19
N THR A 910 40.76 -36.49 17.83
CA THR A 910 42.04 -36.95 18.37
C THR A 910 42.78 -35.77 19.01
N PRO A 911 43.14 -35.83 20.30
CA PRO A 911 43.83 -34.74 20.99
C PRO A 911 45.24 -34.53 20.42
N SER A 912 45.70 -33.28 20.32
CA SER A 912 47.10 -32.96 20.01
C SER A 912 48.02 -33.27 21.20
N GLN A 913 49.21 -33.85 20.96
CA GLN A 913 50.23 -34.01 22.00
C GLN A 913 51.43 -33.06 21.79
N PRO A 914 51.89 -32.35 22.84
CA PRO A 914 51.36 -32.23 24.22
C PRO A 914 50.32 -31.08 24.37
N PRO A 915 49.54 -31.04 25.47
CA PRO A 915 48.56 -29.98 25.71
C PRO A 915 49.21 -28.58 25.73
N SER A 916 48.69 -27.70 24.88
CA SER A 916 49.08 -26.29 24.75
C SER A 916 48.59 -25.47 25.95
N PRO A 917 49.22 -24.32 26.28
CA PRO A 917 48.66 -23.34 27.22
C PRO A 917 47.21 -22.92 26.90
N ALA A 918 46.79 -23.03 25.64
CA ALA A 918 45.41 -22.80 25.19
C ALA A 918 44.39 -23.88 25.63
N ASP A 919 44.88 -25.04 26.10
CA ASP A 919 44.04 -26.15 26.59
C ASP A 919 43.72 -26.02 28.10
N ARG A 920 44.22 -24.98 28.76
CA ARG A 920 43.95 -24.70 30.18
C ARG A 920 42.61 -23.97 30.34
N PRO A 921 41.86 -24.25 31.43
CA PRO A 921 40.58 -23.61 31.68
C PRO A 921 40.70 -22.08 31.79
N ALA A 922 39.90 -21.36 30.99
CA ALA A 922 39.90 -19.91 30.94
C ALA A 922 39.18 -19.27 32.15
N THR A 923 39.66 -18.11 32.61
CA THR A 923 38.90 -17.18 33.46
C THR A 923 37.82 -16.48 32.63
N ALA A 924 36.79 -15.89 33.26
CA ALA A 924 35.70 -15.22 32.53
C ALA A 924 36.20 -14.12 31.55
N ALA A 925 37.23 -13.35 31.92
CA ALA A 925 37.83 -12.34 31.06
C ALA A 925 38.66 -12.91 29.88
N SER A 926 39.18 -14.14 30.01
CA SER A 926 39.90 -14.81 28.91
C SER A 926 38.98 -15.64 27.99
N ALA A 927 37.76 -15.99 28.45
CA ALA A 927 36.76 -16.69 27.64
C ALA A 927 36.23 -15.82 26.47
N ALA A 928 35.96 -14.53 26.70
CA ALA A 928 35.55 -13.61 25.64
C ALA A 928 36.65 -13.43 24.57
N ALA A 929 37.92 -13.30 24.99
CA ALA A 929 39.06 -13.22 24.07
C ALA A 929 39.22 -14.49 23.21
N LEU A 930 39.05 -15.67 23.82
CA LEU A 930 39.08 -16.95 23.09
C LEU A 930 37.87 -17.13 22.17
N THR A 931 36.70 -16.60 22.53
CA THR A 931 35.50 -16.58 21.69
C THR A 931 35.69 -15.70 20.47
N ALA A 932 36.26 -14.50 20.66
CA ALA A 932 36.61 -13.60 19.58
C ALA A 932 37.65 -14.23 18.64
N GLU A 933 38.65 -14.94 19.17
CA GLU A 933 39.64 -15.67 18.36
C GLU A 933 39.00 -16.83 17.58
N PHE A 934 38.11 -17.61 18.20
CA PHE A 934 37.34 -18.67 17.53
C PHE A 934 36.50 -18.12 16.37
N PHE A 935 35.79 -17.00 16.60
CA PHE A 935 35.00 -16.34 15.56
C PHE A 935 35.87 -15.75 14.44
N LYS A 936 37.01 -15.14 14.79
CA LYS A 936 37.98 -14.65 13.81
C LYS A 936 38.46 -15.78 12.90
N GLN A 937 38.72 -16.96 13.45
CA GLN A 937 39.08 -18.16 12.68
C GLN A 937 37.91 -18.69 11.85
N ALA A 938 36.67 -18.60 12.34
CA ALA A 938 35.45 -18.92 11.59
C ALA A 938 35.25 -18.02 10.35
N CYS A 939 35.79 -16.81 10.40
CA CYS A 939 35.68 -15.82 9.34
C CYS A 939 36.85 -15.86 8.33
N VAL A 940 37.83 -16.76 8.52
CA VAL A 940 38.96 -16.93 7.59
C VAL A 940 38.44 -17.44 6.24
N GLY A 941 38.64 -16.67 5.19
CA GLY A 941 38.13 -16.95 3.84
C GLY A 941 36.77 -16.31 3.52
N ALA A 942 36.16 -15.60 4.48
CA ALA A 942 35.03 -14.71 4.20
C ALA A 942 35.50 -13.46 3.43
N ASP A 943 34.62 -12.90 2.61
CA ASP A 943 34.85 -11.61 1.94
C ASP A 943 35.15 -10.53 2.99
N ALA A 944 36.34 -9.93 2.93
CA ALA A 944 36.80 -8.95 3.90
C ALA A 944 35.88 -7.73 4.00
N ALA A 945 35.18 -7.35 2.92
CA ALA A 945 34.21 -6.25 2.94
C ALA A 945 32.94 -6.63 3.71
N ARG A 946 32.44 -7.86 3.52
CA ARG A 946 31.29 -8.39 4.29
C ARG A 946 31.65 -8.62 5.75
N LEU A 947 32.87 -9.07 6.02
CA LEU A 947 33.33 -9.34 7.37
C LEU A 947 33.46 -8.06 8.20
N ASN A 948 34.03 -6.99 7.63
CA ASN A 948 34.12 -5.69 8.30
C ASN A 948 32.72 -5.10 8.59
N GLN A 949 31.78 -5.21 7.64
CA GLN A 949 30.39 -4.79 7.82
C GLN A 949 29.66 -5.58 8.92
N LEU A 950 30.04 -6.85 9.12
CA LEU A 950 29.51 -7.70 10.18
C LEU A 950 30.13 -7.36 11.54
N THR A 951 31.46 -7.23 11.64
CA THR A 951 32.12 -6.93 12.91
C THR A 951 31.73 -5.58 13.52
N ASP A 952 31.27 -4.64 12.69
CA ASP A 952 30.81 -3.30 13.11
C ASP A 952 29.30 -3.24 13.40
N HIS A 953 28.55 -4.33 13.18
CA HIS A 953 27.11 -4.43 13.47
C HIS A 953 26.86 -4.55 14.99
N PRO A 954 25.85 -3.91 15.60
CA PRO A 954 25.76 -3.74 17.06
C PRO A 954 25.41 -5.03 17.81
N ASP A 955 24.77 -6.00 17.13
CA ASP A 955 24.53 -7.35 17.66
C ASP A 955 25.81 -8.24 17.69
N ILE A 956 26.83 -7.92 16.88
CA ILE A 956 28.04 -8.77 16.76
C ILE A 956 28.98 -8.61 17.99
N PRO A 957 29.17 -7.42 18.59
CA PRO A 957 29.81 -7.30 19.90
C PRO A 957 29.14 -8.13 21.00
N GLU A 958 27.81 -8.25 21.02
CA GLU A 958 27.09 -9.12 21.95
C GLU A 958 27.42 -10.60 21.67
N PHE A 959 27.46 -11.02 20.41
CA PHE A 959 27.93 -12.34 20.02
C PHE A 959 29.40 -12.61 20.44
N LEU A 960 30.30 -11.63 20.28
CA LEU A 960 31.72 -11.74 20.66
C LEU A 960 31.96 -11.73 22.17
N THR A 961 31.03 -11.17 22.94
CA THR A 961 31.08 -11.06 24.41
C THR A 961 30.25 -12.13 25.12
N THR A 962 29.32 -12.78 24.41
CA THR A 962 28.61 -13.97 24.90
C THR A 962 29.60 -15.12 24.99
N PRO A 963 29.79 -15.74 26.17
CA PRO A 963 30.82 -16.75 26.34
C PRO A 963 30.65 -17.95 25.39
N GLY A 964 31.65 -18.19 24.54
CA GLY A 964 31.67 -19.28 23.59
C GLY A 964 30.81 -19.09 22.34
N GLY A 965 30.36 -17.89 21.97
CA GLY A 965 29.57 -17.76 20.73
C GLY A 965 28.26 -18.56 20.77
N PHE A 966 27.74 -18.77 21.98
CA PHE A 966 26.42 -19.34 22.22
C PHE A 966 25.35 -18.48 21.51
N PRO A 967 24.30 -19.06 20.91
CA PRO A 967 23.34 -18.30 20.11
C PRO A 967 22.52 -17.32 20.96
N SER A 968 22.91 -16.05 21.04
CA SER A 968 22.20 -15.04 21.83
C SER A 968 20.84 -14.67 21.24
N ARG A 969 20.74 -14.63 19.91
CA ARG A 969 19.50 -14.39 19.15
C ARG A 969 19.20 -15.51 18.19
N VAL A 970 17.94 -15.93 18.13
CA VAL A 970 17.47 -17.02 17.28
C VAL A 970 16.23 -16.61 16.49
N PHE A 971 16.23 -16.95 15.19
CA PHE A 971 15.09 -16.78 14.29
C PHE A 971 14.40 -18.13 14.05
N TYR A 972 13.09 -18.14 14.25
CA TYR A 972 12.24 -19.33 14.18
C TYR A 972 11.26 -19.25 13.02
N LEU A 973 10.96 -20.39 12.40
CA LEU A 973 9.83 -20.57 11.51
C LEU A 973 8.77 -21.43 12.21
N LYS A 974 7.78 -20.78 12.82
CA LYS A 974 6.66 -21.47 13.45
C LYS A 974 5.58 -21.78 12.43
N GLN A 975 5.25 -23.05 12.25
CA GLN A 975 4.17 -23.44 11.36
C GLN A 975 3.48 -24.74 11.75
N GLU A 976 2.17 -24.78 11.51
CA GLU A 976 1.26 -25.88 11.74
C GLU A 976 0.51 -26.19 10.44
N ARG A 977 0.43 -27.46 10.05
CA ARG A 977 -0.34 -27.84 8.85
C ARG A 977 -1.83 -27.63 9.10
N SER A 978 -2.57 -27.27 8.06
CA SER A 978 -4.03 -27.29 8.15
C SER A 978 -4.56 -28.72 8.08
N SER A 979 -5.64 -29.01 8.82
CA SER A 979 -6.28 -30.33 8.79
C SER A 979 -7.28 -30.47 7.64
N ASP A 980 -7.73 -29.37 7.04
CA ASP A 980 -8.71 -29.31 5.95
C ASP A 980 -8.07 -29.09 4.57
N SER A 981 -6.73 -29.09 4.49
CA SER A 981 -6.00 -28.80 3.27
C SER A 981 -4.68 -29.55 3.21
N VAL A 982 -4.35 -30.03 2.02
CA VAL A 982 -3.12 -30.79 1.75
C VAL A 982 -1.90 -29.90 1.50
N VAL A 983 -2.10 -28.58 1.34
CA VAL A 983 -1.04 -27.64 0.95
C VAL A 983 -0.97 -26.36 1.80
N THR A 984 -1.95 -26.08 2.68
CA THR A 984 -1.96 -24.86 3.49
C THR A 984 -1.57 -25.12 4.94
N ALA A 985 -1.11 -24.06 5.61
CA ALA A 985 -0.83 -24.03 7.03
C ALA A 985 -2.02 -23.43 7.79
N SER A 986 -2.36 -23.97 8.95
CA SER A 986 -3.33 -23.37 9.89
C SER A 986 -2.71 -22.22 10.70
N TYR A 987 -1.38 -22.24 10.84
CA TYR A 987 -0.57 -21.17 11.40
C TYR A 987 0.79 -21.15 10.70
N GLN A 988 1.30 -19.99 10.33
CA GLN A 988 2.66 -19.83 9.82
C GLN A 988 3.18 -18.43 10.14
N ARG A 989 4.34 -18.33 10.81
CA ARG A 989 4.95 -17.05 11.16
C ARG A 989 6.44 -17.17 11.47
N LEU A 990 7.21 -16.14 11.09
CA LEU A 990 8.57 -15.96 11.59
C LEU A 990 8.56 -15.31 12.98
N LEU A 991 9.34 -15.87 13.89
CA LEU A 991 9.51 -15.35 15.24
C LEU A 991 10.99 -15.08 15.52
N GLN A 992 11.27 -14.15 16.42
CA GLN A 992 12.60 -13.92 16.98
C GLN A 992 12.55 -14.06 18.50
N GLY A 993 13.58 -14.62 19.10
CA GLY A 993 13.71 -14.70 20.55
C GLY A 993 15.16 -14.97 20.95
N ASP A 994 15.46 -14.67 22.21
CA ASP A 994 16.83 -14.66 22.71
C ASP A 994 17.10 -15.85 23.65
N LEU A 995 18.35 -16.33 23.63
CA LEU A 995 18.89 -17.22 24.65
C LEU A 995 19.88 -16.42 25.51
N THR A 996 19.60 -16.32 26.80
CA THR A 996 20.40 -15.49 27.70
C THR A 996 21.25 -16.36 28.60
N VAL A 997 22.58 -16.28 28.47
CA VAL A 997 23.50 -16.96 29.40
C VAL A 997 23.35 -16.32 30.79
N THR A 998 22.93 -17.10 31.78
CA THR A 998 22.72 -16.64 33.16
C THR A 998 23.94 -16.86 34.04
N ASN A 999 24.75 -17.87 33.72
CA ASN A 999 25.95 -18.20 34.47
C ASN A 999 26.95 -18.94 33.58
N MET A 1000 28.24 -18.67 33.75
CA MET A 1000 29.32 -19.47 33.18
C MET A 1000 30.19 -19.98 34.32
N LYS A 1001 30.35 -21.30 34.43
CA LYS A 1001 31.10 -21.89 35.54
C LYS A 1001 32.58 -21.51 35.41
N PRO A 1002 33.21 -20.86 36.43
CA PRO A 1002 34.60 -20.43 36.34
C PRO A 1002 35.56 -21.60 36.04
N GLY A 1003 36.45 -21.41 35.06
CA GLY A 1003 37.40 -22.45 34.66
C GLY A 1003 36.77 -23.63 33.91
N GLN A 1004 35.58 -23.46 33.35
CA GLN A 1004 34.88 -24.48 32.56
C GLN A 1004 34.61 -23.96 31.14
N PHE A 1005 35.60 -23.31 30.52
CA PHE A 1005 35.62 -22.93 29.10
C PHE A 1005 37.01 -23.26 28.52
N ARG A 1006 37.06 -23.98 27.39
CA ARG A 1006 38.30 -24.42 26.72
C ARG A 1006 38.12 -24.55 25.21
N LEU A 1007 39.09 -24.08 24.42
CA LEU A 1007 39.22 -24.50 23.02
C LEU A 1007 39.64 -25.97 22.98
N LEU A 1008 39.13 -26.73 22.03
CA LEU A 1008 39.40 -28.16 21.87
C LEU A 1008 40.42 -28.37 20.74
N SER A 1009 41.69 -28.40 21.10
CA SER A 1009 42.77 -28.69 20.15
C SER A 1009 42.73 -30.15 19.68
N GLY A 1010 43.01 -30.35 18.39
CA GLY A 1010 42.99 -31.67 17.75
C GLY A 1010 42.28 -31.69 16.41
N ASN A 1011 42.34 -32.83 15.73
CA ASN A 1011 41.60 -33.08 14.49
C ASN A 1011 40.29 -33.78 14.83
N TRP A 1012 39.19 -33.23 14.34
CA TRP A 1012 37.84 -33.77 14.49
C TRP A 1012 37.33 -34.29 13.16
N SER A 1013 36.61 -35.41 13.21
CA SER A 1013 35.99 -36.08 12.08
C SER A 1013 34.50 -36.25 12.36
N LEU A 1014 33.66 -35.72 11.46
CA LEU A 1014 32.21 -35.82 11.47
C LEU A 1014 31.77 -36.72 10.32
N GLU A 1015 31.33 -37.93 10.62
CA GLU A 1015 30.65 -38.82 9.68
C GLU A 1015 29.15 -38.47 9.63
N LEU A 1016 28.59 -38.33 8.44
CA LEU A 1016 27.18 -38.02 8.17
C LEU A 1016 26.58 -39.07 7.24
N GLY A 1017 25.34 -39.49 7.50
CA GLY A 1017 24.57 -40.33 6.57
C GLY A 1017 23.76 -39.51 5.56
N ASP A 1018 23.64 -40.01 4.32
CA ASP A 1018 22.82 -39.42 3.26
C ASP A 1018 21.42 -40.04 3.22
N PHE A 1019 20.39 -39.26 3.58
CA PHE A 1019 19.00 -39.72 3.61
C PHE A 1019 18.06 -38.67 3.01
N ASP A 1020 17.16 -39.08 2.11
CA ASP A 1020 16.20 -38.17 1.46
C ASP A 1020 15.25 -37.49 2.48
N SER A 1021 14.91 -38.17 3.58
CA SER A 1021 14.02 -37.62 4.62
C SER A 1021 14.68 -36.57 5.51
N HIS A 1022 16.02 -36.51 5.52
CA HIS A 1022 16.79 -35.53 6.28
C HIS A 1022 17.93 -35.00 5.40
N PRO A 1023 17.62 -34.20 4.37
CA PRO A 1023 18.57 -33.87 3.31
C PRO A 1023 19.59 -32.78 3.71
N PHE A 1024 20.05 -32.76 4.98
CA PHE A 1024 20.90 -31.70 5.53
C PHE A 1024 22.28 -31.62 4.85
N ILE A 1025 22.80 -32.72 4.28
CA ILE A 1025 24.04 -32.69 3.48
C ILE A 1025 23.85 -31.81 2.24
N ARG A 1026 22.75 -32.04 1.51
CA ARG A 1026 22.40 -31.29 0.30
C ARG A 1026 22.00 -29.86 0.63
N ASP A 1027 21.11 -29.70 1.61
CA ASP A 1027 20.50 -28.41 1.94
C ASP A 1027 21.52 -27.43 2.55
N LEU A 1028 22.57 -27.92 3.22
CA LEU A 1028 23.65 -27.09 3.76
C LEU A 1028 24.92 -27.10 2.88
N GLY A 1029 24.91 -27.83 1.75
CA GLY A 1029 26.04 -27.91 0.83
C GLY A 1029 27.32 -28.42 1.48
N LEU A 1030 27.24 -29.46 2.31
CA LEU A 1030 28.38 -29.95 3.11
C LEU A 1030 29.41 -30.72 2.29
N GLY A 1031 29.05 -31.15 1.08
CA GLY A 1031 29.92 -31.93 0.20
C GLY A 1031 29.13 -32.98 -0.59
N THR A 1032 29.84 -33.82 -1.33
CA THR A 1032 29.25 -34.93 -2.08
C THR A 1032 29.44 -36.24 -1.31
N PRO A 1033 28.37 -36.92 -0.87
CA PRO A 1033 28.47 -38.23 -0.25
C PRO A 1033 29.10 -39.27 -1.18
N THR A 1034 29.87 -40.21 -0.61
CA THR A 1034 30.35 -41.41 -1.27
C THR A 1034 29.80 -42.62 -0.51
N ASP A 1035 29.19 -43.58 -1.22
CA ASP A 1035 28.56 -44.77 -0.62
C ASP A 1035 27.56 -44.46 0.51
N GLY A 1036 26.75 -43.42 0.33
CA GLY A 1036 25.71 -43.01 1.28
C GLY A 1036 26.22 -42.32 2.55
N LYS A 1037 27.50 -41.93 2.59
CA LYS A 1037 28.10 -41.22 3.72
C LYS A 1037 28.96 -40.03 3.28
N LEU A 1038 29.11 -39.05 4.15
CA LEU A 1038 30.03 -37.93 4.00
C LEU A 1038 30.89 -37.81 5.25
N VAL A 1039 32.19 -37.57 5.11
CA VAL A 1039 33.10 -37.31 6.23
C VAL A 1039 33.66 -35.90 6.12
N LEU A 1040 33.44 -35.09 7.14
CA LEU A 1040 34.00 -33.74 7.24
C LEU A 1040 35.04 -33.69 8.35
N THR A 1041 36.02 -32.83 8.21
CA THR A 1041 37.04 -32.62 9.25
C THR A 1041 37.11 -31.17 9.69
N THR A 1042 37.40 -30.93 10.97
CA THR A 1042 37.67 -29.60 11.50
C THR A 1042 38.73 -29.63 12.59
N THR A 1043 39.44 -28.53 12.76
CA THR A 1043 40.33 -28.28 13.92
C THR A 1043 39.73 -27.24 14.87
N LEU A 1044 38.54 -26.72 14.55
CA LEU A 1044 37.88 -25.64 15.27
C LEU A 1044 36.72 -26.21 16.09
N GLY A 1045 36.94 -26.30 17.39
CA GLY A 1045 35.88 -26.57 18.36
C GLY A 1045 36.21 -25.99 19.73
N PHE A 1046 35.20 -25.81 20.56
CA PHE A 1046 35.39 -25.51 21.98
C PHE A 1046 34.33 -26.21 22.82
N TRP A 1047 34.58 -26.24 24.12
CA TRP A 1047 33.67 -26.72 25.14
C TRP A 1047 33.48 -25.68 26.25
N ALA A 1048 32.26 -25.61 26.78
CA ALA A 1048 31.88 -24.74 27.88
C ALA A 1048 30.86 -25.40 28.83
N GLU A 1049 30.88 -25.02 30.10
CA GLU A 1049 29.77 -25.23 31.04
C GLU A 1049 29.06 -23.90 31.30
N ILE A 1050 27.82 -23.82 30.86
CA ILE A 1050 26.99 -22.62 30.94
C ILE A 1050 25.62 -22.96 31.51
N ASP A 1051 24.98 -22.00 32.17
CA ASP A 1051 23.55 -22.03 32.42
C ASP A 1051 22.92 -20.89 31.61
N PHE A 1052 21.73 -21.11 31.08
CA PHE A 1052 21.04 -20.10 30.26
C PHE A 1052 19.54 -20.15 30.42
N THR A 1053 18.85 -19.11 29.99
CA THR A 1053 17.39 -19.08 29.88
C THR A 1053 16.96 -18.99 28.43
N VAL A 1054 15.87 -19.69 28.10
CA VAL A 1054 15.18 -19.59 26.82
C VAL A 1054 14.01 -18.63 27.01
N GLY A 1055 14.08 -17.47 26.35
CA GLY A 1055 13.08 -16.42 26.46
C GLY A 1055 11.79 -16.69 25.69
N MET A 1056 10.82 -15.78 25.84
CA MET A 1056 9.68 -15.71 24.94
C MET A 1056 10.15 -15.33 23.53
N ALA A 1057 9.43 -15.76 22.50
CA ALA A 1057 9.64 -15.26 21.14
C ALA A 1057 8.49 -14.38 20.67
N SER A 1058 8.86 -13.32 19.97
CA SER A 1058 7.96 -12.33 19.40
C SER A 1058 7.95 -12.49 17.88
N PRO A 1059 6.81 -12.25 17.23
CA PRO A 1059 6.78 -12.25 15.79
C PRO A 1059 7.68 -11.18 15.19
N ILE A 1060 8.30 -11.51 14.06
CA ILE A 1060 9.03 -10.53 13.26
C ILE A 1060 8.01 -9.77 12.39
N ALA A 1061 8.18 -8.44 12.30
CA ALA A 1061 7.20 -7.50 11.76
C ALA A 1061 7.07 -7.57 10.24
#